data_AF-A0A8H6WJE6-F1
#
_entry.id   AF-A0A8H6WJE6-F1
#
_cell.length_a   1.000
_cell.length_b   1.000
_cell.length_c   1.000
_cell.angle_alpha   90.00
_cell.angle_beta   90.00
_cell.angle_gamma   90.00
#
_symmetry.space_group_name_H-M   'P 1'
#
loop_
_entity.id
_entity.type
_entity.pdbx_description
1 polymer ?
#
loop_
_entity_poly.entity_id
_entity_poly.type
_entity_poly.pdbx_seq_one_letter_code
_entity_poly.pdbx_strand_id
1 'polypeptide(L)'
;MFLFSPATRLRTPTLRRLLSVSAPVDPAAYCVDLVRKHDYHSFLIGKFWTGRMQQAYFAIKAFSTELAMIQDSVSNPTIGAMRIQFWRDAVRDIYANKPPRHPIAIALHQAIEMAELPAYYLKRIVDARDAEMRSGSYHTADALVAHAESVSSSVLYLLLALRGLGASETLAHAASHLGTAQTISTLLRGLPHHAAHRQLPLPLDICARHGVKQEDVFRYGGDAAGIDGAVYDVAVLANDHILTCRDMFKDGGGRVPVAAMPVFLAAIPVASFLGRLEQANFDAFSKSLAARDWRVSWRIYRAAFTLSRTSICFAARRPQPRRPFPPSAASSRSSPTAAMAFFDSCPEELIHLVVFELEDPTAFSCTTKRIHRILTQPWVRASFFLVRHGKDQALYHALGRGRLLSPRVLDILLAGGAHFSRYLVQVAVHHYFSTSGASHFSSRAPWVKSVPLANMAYFLSVAAETFGDIPRGKNEDDGYIFQTFLREAKYAPENRSVSFEKMLECFETYKFMPLSIRDPLLSQLPLAIALEPRLLSPAQANGFSFSPTMRDFVFRKMFEKVAGTGVALDNRVEAICSNVRALCALDPSMFITRTVAAEVCLEAESNEAAYKALKRLDRSGDLPFALSNLVRDVIRMFAKARAITTNATSIILTKLYTEFLHPTKSSPAVPVDPRVRRTMLLTVFAAEPALLQNAMKERIQTLGLQPINLDDAKEVLLSAFVESHYPIFEYLRREGIPDPQARKHRIRRVSSGELRMLAEQVALHSITRENKGKTLKRLFEAYPALKDVVAEAVLTEHRIEMEGIVPGETSARLARSIYRNSVNEDADDGSDSDSEDGSDEEDDMDIDQEESYANERSDIESNDGDSEDDRDLGALGLDPLSVMLQRDESSTRRRGRRRWQYYRFISSSSSNNASRVPAEPQTVSKFIKAEYGHDHPVTAVFFIHAIVNDNYSAIDAFLTDTTTSPAVPITLLHFRIMAKLDVPSYSYSFYERIRTFKAPFYRTEQEYISPGAKQEVKAEPKQIKLESPPHGRKRARRSATSIHSYTLPDSDDEALFNSDDLNDEFYEYRLGLKRNKKTVKVVEPVKTDLHQWIEALGELEKEEQRKYKEMRKQRVEQERAAGNDRKIRVPKNDFYRQLTSNLRDLREAERLESRARVPEQAMDVVGSDADDEDYLQTRPPRKKRKATSLP
;
A
#
# COMPACT_ATOMS: atom_id res chain seq x y z
N MET A 1 36.32 47.66 -17.17
CA MET A 1 36.48 48.28 -18.50
C MET A 1 37.36 47.35 -19.32
N PHE A 2 37.06 47.20 -20.62
CA PHE A 2 37.62 46.26 -21.63
C PHE A 2 37.21 44.79 -21.49
N LEU A 3 36.67 44.07 -22.49
CA LEU A 3 36.10 44.37 -23.81
C LEU A 3 35.22 43.15 -24.19
N PHE A 4 34.03 43.39 -24.74
CA PHE A 4 33.22 42.38 -25.44
C PHE A 4 33.75 42.21 -26.88
N SER A 5 33.79 40.97 -27.39
CA SER A 5 33.73 40.68 -28.85
C SER A 5 33.32 39.20 -29.07
N PRO A 6 32.71 38.85 -30.22
CA PRO A 6 31.43 38.16 -30.24
C PRO A 6 31.46 36.79 -30.96
N ALA A 7 30.38 36.04 -30.77
CA ALA A 7 29.82 35.00 -31.65
C ALA A 7 30.76 34.32 -32.66
N THR A 8 31.20 33.11 -32.34
CA THR A 8 31.60 32.10 -33.34
C THR A 8 30.64 30.91 -33.32
N ARG A 9 30.24 30.54 -34.54
CA ARG A 9 29.15 29.64 -34.93
C ARG A 9 29.26 28.26 -34.28
N LEU A 10 28.11 27.74 -33.88
CA LEU A 10 27.89 26.32 -33.57
C LEU A 10 28.33 25.46 -34.77
N ARG A 11 29.44 24.73 -34.62
CA ARG A 11 29.72 23.53 -35.39
C ARG A 11 29.30 22.34 -34.54
N THR A 12 28.22 21.69 -34.93
CA THR A 12 27.88 20.34 -34.48
C THR A 12 28.87 19.35 -35.12
N PRO A 13 29.54 18.47 -34.35
CA PRO A 13 30.05 17.23 -34.91
C PRO A 13 28.95 16.17 -34.79
N THR A 14 28.52 15.72 -35.96
CA THR A 14 27.75 14.50 -36.19
C THR A 14 28.44 13.27 -35.59
N LEU A 15 27.62 12.37 -35.05
CA LEU A 15 27.99 11.06 -34.53
C LEU A 15 28.72 10.23 -35.60
N ARG A 16 29.96 9.83 -35.32
CA ARG A 16 30.56 8.60 -35.85
C ARG A 16 30.82 7.68 -34.65
N ARG A 17 29.95 6.69 -34.46
CA ARG A 17 30.25 5.52 -33.63
C ARG A 17 30.78 4.44 -34.55
N LEU A 18 32.09 4.47 -34.80
CA LEU A 18 32.84 3.29 -35.21
C LEU A 18 33.59 2.79 -33.98
N LEU A 19 33.52 1.48 -33.78
CA LEU A 19 34.16 0.70 -32.73
C LEU A 19 35.61 1.17 -32.51
N SER A 20 35.84 1.96 -31.47
CA SER A 20 37.17 2.22 -30.95
C SER A 20 37.32 1.47 -29.64
N VAL A 21 38.35 0.64 -29.57
CA VAL A 21 38.98 0.21 -28.31
C VAL A 21 39.17 1.49 -27.50
N SER A 22 38.43 1.65 -26.41
CA SER A 22 38.40 2.92 -25.68
C SER A 22 39.79 3.24 -25.15
N ALA A 23 40.37 4.35 -25.61
CA ALA A 23 41.54 4.97 -24.99
C ALA A 23 41.33 5.09 -23.46
N PRO A 24 42.39 5.10 -22.64
CA PRO A 24 42.26 5.27 -21.20
C PRO A 24 41.55 6.60 -20.92
N VAL A 25 40.28 6.54 -20.55
CA VAL A 25 39.49 7.71 -20.20
C VAL A 25 40.06 8.25 -18.91
N ASP A 26 40.54 9.50 -18.92
CA ASP A 26 41.00 10.18 -17.71
C ASP A 26 39.88 10.12 -16.64
N PRO A 27 40.11 9.47 -15.47
CA PRO A 27 39.12 9.30 -14.43
C PRO A 27 38.45 10.62 -13.98
N ALA A 28 39.23 11.70 -13.93
CA ALA A 28 38.73 13.01 -13.55
C ALA A 28 37.80 13.60 -14.62
N ALA A 29 38.18 13.51 -15.89
CA ALA A 29 37.34 13.95 -17.01
C ALA A 29 36.00 13.19 -17.07
N TYR A 30 36.03 11.87 -16.82
CA TYR A 30 34.82 11.05 -16.73
C TYR A 30 33.86 11.54 -15.64
N CYS A 31 34.37 11.80 -14.43
CA CYS A 31 33.56 12.30 -13.32
C CYS A 31 32.92 13.66 -13.65
N VAL A 32 33.68 14.56 -14.27
CA VAL A 32 33.18 15.89 -14.67
C VAL A 32 32.06 15.78 -15.71
N ASP A 33 32.21 14.91 -16.71
CA ASP A 33 31.23 14.74 -17.78
C ASP A 33 29.96 14.04 -17.29
N LEU A 34 30.07 13.07 -16.36
CA LEU A 34 28.92 12.44 -15.72
C LEU A 34 28.09 13.47 -14.94
N VAL A 35 28.75 14.25 -14.08
CA VAL A 35 28.08 15.31 -13.30
C VAL A 35 27.49 16.39 -14.21
N ARG A 36 28.17 16.77 -15.31
CA ARG A 36 27.62 17.75 -16.27
C ARG A 36 26.30 17.29 -16.90
N LYS A 37 26.18 15.99 -17.20
CA LYS A 37 24.99 15.42 -17.85
C LYS A 37 23.81 15.29 -16.89
N HIS A 38 24.05 14.77 -15.69
CA HIS A 38 22.99 14.36 -14.75
C HIS A 38 22.77 15.34 -13.58
N ASP A 39 23.78 16.12 -13.18
CA ASP A 39 23.65 17.16 -12.14
C ASP A 39 24.37 18.46 -12.54
N TYR A 40 23.70 19.21 -13.43
CA TYR A 40 24.21 20.48 -13.95
C TYR A 40 24.42 21.54 -12.86
N HIS A 41 23.60 21.54 -11.80
CA HIS A 41 23.74 22.49 -10.70
C HIS A 41 25.03 22.24 -9.91
N SER A 42 25.32 20.97 -9.58
CA SER A 42 26.60 20.61 -8.96
C SER A 42 27.78 20.87 -9.89
N PHE A 43 27.62 20.75 -11.22
CA PHE A 43 28.67 21.11 -12.19
C PHE A 43 29.05 22.60 -12.14
N LEU A 44 28.05 23.49 -12.07
CA LEU A 44 28.28 24.93 -11.94
C LEU A 44 29.00 25.27 -10.63
N ILE A 45 28.56 24.66 -9.53
CA ILE A 45 29.17 24.85 -8.21
C ILE A 45 30.61 24.33 -8.19
N GLY A 46 30.88 23.21 -8.87
CA GLY A 46 32.21 22.62 -9.01
C GLY A 46 33.25 23.56 -9.62
N LYS A 47 32.84 24.58 -10.38
CA LYS A 47 33.75 25.60 -10.93
C LYS A 47 34.34 26.55 -9.89
N PHE A 48 33.73 26.64 -8.70
CA PHE A 48 34.23 27.45 -7.58
C PHE A 48 35.21 26.68 -6.68
N TRP A 49 35.44 25.39 -6.97
CA TRP A 49 36.50 24.60 -6.37
C TRP A 49 37.77 24.72 -7.21
N THR A 50 38.91 24.96 -6.58
CA THR A 50 40.20 25.25 -7.23
C THR A 50 41.17 24.08 -7.13
N GLY A 51 42.01 23.88 -8.15
CA GLY A 51 43.11 22.90 -8.14
C GLY A 51 42.65 21.45 -7.98
N ARG A 52 43.41 20.64 -7.23
CA ARG A 52 43.12 19.22 -6.97
C ARG A 52 41.81 18.97 -6.22
N MET A 53 41.34 19.97 -5.44
CA MET A 53 40.05 19.87 -4.74
C MET A 53 38.85 19.84 -5.69
N GLN A 54 38.99 20.42 -6.88
CA GLN A 54 37.94 20.37 -7.89
C GLN A 54 37.71 18.94 -8.38
N GLN A 55 38.79 18.19 -8.63
CA GLN A 55 38.71 16.80 -9.06
C GLN A 55 38.07 15.92 -7.97
N ALA A 56 38.47 16.10 -6.71
CA ALA A 56 37.88 15.42 -5.56
C ALA A 56 36.38 15.75 -5.37
N TYR A 57 35.98 17.02 -5.53
CA TYR A 57 34.57 17.41 -5.51
C TYR A 57 33.76 16.67 -6.59
N PHE A 58 34.29 16.62 -7.82
CA PHE A 58 33.63 15.92 -8.92
C PHE A 58 33.60 14.41 -8.71
N ALA A 59 34.60 13.80 -8.08
CA ALA A 59 34.60 12.38 -7.73
C ALA A 59 33.48 12.04 -6.72
N ILE A 60 33.36 12.83 -5.64
CA ILE A 60 32.30 12.65 -4.63
C ILE A 60 30.91 12.85 -5.26
N LYS A 61 30.74 13.88 -6.10
CA LYS A 61 29.47 14.14 -6.79
C LYS A 61 29.15 13.08 -7.85
N ALA A 62 30.14 12.59 -8.58
CA ALA A 62 29.97 11.50 -9.54
C ALA A 62 29.54 10.21 -8.85
N PHE A 63 30.15 9.86 -7.72
CA PHE A 63 29.75 8.72 -6.90
C PHE A 63 28.28 8.81 -6.45
N SER A 64 27.87 9.96 -5.90
CA SER A 64 26.46 10.17 -5.51
C SER A 64 25.50 10.14 -6.70
N THR A 65 25.93 10.59 -7.87
CA THR A 65 25.09 10.63 -9.08
C THR A 65 24.94 9.24 -9.68
N GLU A 66 26.02 8.47 -9.74
CA GLU A 66 26.02 7.09 -10.21
C GLU A 66 25.09 6.22 -9.36
N LEU A 67 25.18 6.33 -8.02
CA LEU A 67 24.30 5.59 -7.11
C LEU A 67 22.83 5.96 -7.28
N ALA A 68 22.51 7.25 -7.49
CA ALA A 68 21.13 7.69 -7.73
C ALA A 68 20.57 7.14 -9.06
N MET A 69 21.40 6.99 -10.08
CA MET A 69 21.00 6.46 -11.38
C MET A 69 20.79 4.94 -11.41
N ILE A 70 21.22 4.19 -10.38
CA ILE A 70 21.07 2.73 -10.36
C ILE A 70 19.60 2.34 -10.45
N GLN A 71 18.73 3.04 -9.72
CA GLN A 71 17.29 2.75 -9.71
C GLN A 71 16.64 2.99 -11.08
N ASP A 72 17.00 4.09 -11.77
CA ASP A 72 16.41 4.44 -13.07
C ASP A 72 17.01 3.65 -14.24
N SER A 73 18.26 3.18 -14.09
CA SER A 73 18.99 2.49 -15.16
C SER A 73 18.76 0.98 -15.21
N VAL A 74 18.07 0.42 -14.22
CA VAL A 74 17.90 -1.03 -14.08
C VAL A 74 16.43 -1.39 -13.91
N SER A 75 15.91 -2.23 -14.80
CA SER A 75 14.54 -2.76 -14.72
C SER A 75 14.41 -3.98 -13.80
N ASN A 76 15.50 -4.70 -13.53
CA ASN A 76 15.52 -5.89 -12.68
C ASN A 76 16.18 -5.60 -11.32
N PRO A 77 15.45 -5.72 -10.18
CA PRO A 77 15.96 -5.38 -8.86
C PRO A 77 17.23 -6.16 -8.46
N THR A 78 17.40 -7.39 -8.96
CA THR A 78 18.60 -8.21 -8.69
C THR A 78 19.85 -7.60 -9.31
N ILE A 79 19.75 -7.02 -10.52
CA ILE A 79 20.88 -6.33 -11.17
C ILE A 79 21.22 -5.04 -10.43
N GLY A 80 20.21 -4.33 -9.91
CA GLY A 80 20.39 -3.16 -9.07
C GLY A 80 21.15 -3.51 -7.78
N ALA A 81 20.72 -4.58 -7.10
CA ALA A 81 21.39 -5.09 -5.90
C ALA A 81 22.84 -5.51 -6.17
N MET A 82 23.13 -6.15 -7.31
CA MET A 82 24.52 -6.47 -7.69
C MET A 82 25.38 -5.21 -7.90
N ARG A 83 24.84 -4.14 -8.51
CA ARG A 83 25.57 -2.87 -8.69
C ARG A 83 25.81 -2.14 -7.36
N ILE A 84 24.83 -2.15 -6.46
CA ILE A 84 24.99 -1.60 -5.10
C ILE A 84 26.03 -2.40 -4.31
N GLN A 85 26.00 -3.74 -4.42
CA GLN A 85 26.97 -4.61 -3.79
C GLN A 85 28.39 -4.35 -4.32
N PHE A 86 28.55 -4.17 -5.64
CA PHE A 86 29.81 -3.71 -6.24
C PHE A 86 30.30 -2.42 -5.59
N TRP A 87 29.43 -1.44 -5.33
CA TRP A 87 29.83 -0.20 -4.67
C TRP A 87 30.20 -0.38 -3.20
N ARG A 88 29.57 -1.31 -2.46
CA ARG A 88 30.01 -1.67 -1.10
C ARG A 88 31.42 -2.24 -1.10
N ASP A 89 31.67 -3.19 -2.01
CA ASP A 89 32.98 -3.82 -2.17
C ASP A 89 34.01 -2.78 -2.66
N ALA A 90 33.65 -1.92 -3.61
CA ALA A 90 34.51 -0.85 -4.11
C ALA A 90 34.91 0.13 -3.00
N VAL A 91 33.98 0.57 -2.15
CA VAL A 91 34.31 1.44 -1.01
C VAL A 91 35.28 0.73 -0.05
N ARG A 92 35.03 -0.54 0.29
CA ARG A 92 35.96 -1.34 1.12
C ARG A 92 37.35 -1.40 0.49
N ASP A 93 37.43 -1.70 -0.80
CA ASP A 93 38.68 -1.93 -1.50
C ASP A 93 39.47 -0.64 -1.73
N ILE A 94 38.80 0.50 -1.92
CA ILE A 94 39.41 1.84 -1.97
C ILE A 94 40.12 2.16 -0.65
N TYR A 95 39.49 1.92 0.50
CA TYR A 95 40.14 2.12 1.82
C TYR A 95 41.22 1.10 2.12
N ALA A 96 41.23 -0.05 1.43
CA ALA A 96 42.31 -1.04 1.49
C ALA A 96 43.47 -0.74 0.50
N ASN A 97 43.50 0.45 -0.10
CA ASN A 97 44.46 0.87 -1.13
C ASN A 97 44.48 -0.04 -2.38
N LYS A 98 43.35 -0.64 -2.72
CA LYS A 98 43.16 -1.50 -3.91
C LYS A 98 41.92 -1.06 -4.70
N PRO A 99 41.87 0.19 -5.24
CA PRO A 99 40.69 0.67 -5.93
C PRO A 99 40.36 -0.21 -7.15
N PRO A 100 39.09 -0.62 -7.36
CA PRO A 100 38.70 -1.36 -8.55
C PRO A 100 38.92 -0.50 -9.81
N ARG A 101 39.06 -1.16 -10.98
CA ARG A 101 39.28 -0.52 -12.29
C ARG A 101 38.03 0.18 -12.82
N HIS A 102 37.48 1.10 -12.03
CA HIS A 102 36.36 1.96 -12.35
C HIS A 102 36.79 3.43 -12.21
N PRO A 103 36.54 4.31 -13.20
CA PRO A 103 37.08 5.68 -13.20
C PRO A 103 36.65 6.48 -11.96
N ILE A 104 35.41 6.36 -11.51
CA ILE A 104 34.95 7.02 -10.28
C ILE A 104 35.67 6.46 -9.04
N ALA A 105 35.94 5.16 -8.97
CA ALA A 105 36.61 4.54 -7.82
C ALA A 105 38.08 4.99 -7.71
N ILE A 106 38.76 5.10 -8.84
CA ILE A 106 40.13 5.63 -8.92
C ILE A 106 40.17 7.11 -8.50
N ALA A 107 39.23 7.92 -9.00
CA ALA A 107 39.15 9.33 -8.63
C ALA A 107 38.77 9.54 -7.15
N LEU A 108 37.94 8.66 -6.58
CA LEU A 108 37.58 8.68 -5.16
C LEU A 108 38.77 8.30 -4.27
N HIS A 109 39.57 7.31 -4.68
CA HIS A 109 40.80 6.94 -3.98
C HIS A 109 41.78 8.11 -3.91
N GLN A 110 42.01 8.82 -5.02
CA GLN A 110 42.82 10.04 -5.04
C GLN A 110 42.25 11.15 -4.13
N ALA A 111 40.93 11.26 -4.02
CA ALA A 111 40.29 12.21 -3.12
C ALA A 111 40.48 11.85 -1.63
N ILE A 112 40.45 10.56 -1.30
CA ILE A 112 40.67 10.04 0.05
C ILE A 112 42.14 10.24 0.47
N GLU A 113 43.10 9.98 -0.42
CA GLU A 113 44.53 10.22 -0.16
C GLU A 113 44.84 11.70 0.09
N MET A 114 44.07 12.61 -0.51
CA MET A 114 44.30 14.06 -0.37
C MET A 114 43.76 14.64 0.94
N ALA A 115 42.61 14.16 1.44
CA ALA A 115 41.86 14.84 2.51
C ALA A 115 41.28 13.90 3.59
N GLU A 116 41.72 12.64 3.65
CA GLU A 116 41.32 11.66 4.66
C GLU A 116 39.79 11.58 4.88
N LEU A 117 39.06 11.40 3.78
CA LEU A 117 37.60 11.38 3.85
C LEU A 117 37.10 10.21 4.73
N PRO A 118 36.11 10.44 5.62
CA PRO A 118 35.61 9.40 6.51
C PRO A 118 34.79 8.34 5.74
N ALA A 119 35.19 7.07 5.89
CA ALA A 119 34.54 5.92 5.23
C ALA A 119 33.06 5.77 5.60
N TYR A 120 32.70 6.22 6.79
CA TYR A 120 31.35 6.13 7.34
C TYR A 120 30.32 6.77 6.41
N TYR A 121 30.55 8.01 5.94
CA TYR A 121 29.57 8.71 5.10
C TYR A 121 29.42 8.07 3.71
N LEU A 122 30.49 7.55 3.12
CA LEU A 122 30.41 6.84 1.85
C LEU A 122 29.59 5.54 1.96
N LYS A 123 29.83 4.74 3.01
CA LYS A 123 29.04 3.53 3.29
C LYS A 123 27.57 3.86 3.56
N ARG A 124 27.32 4.91 4.37
CA ARG A 124 25.97 5.36 4.70
C ARG A 124 25.17 5.75 3.46
N ILE A 125 25.78 6.41 2.47
CA ILE A 125 25.11 6.74 1.20
C ILE A 125 24.74 5.46 0.43
N VAL A 126 25.64 4.48 0.34
CA VAL A 126 25.38 3.21 -0.36
C VAL A 126 24.24 2.44 0.31
N ASP A 127 24.27 2.34 1.64
CA ASP A 127 23.24 1.63 2.41
C ASP A 127 21.88 2.32 2.33
N ALA A 128 21.85 3.66 2.32
CA ALA A 128 20.62 4.42 2.14
C ALA A 128 20.01 4.19 0.75
N ARG A 129 20.82 4.14 -0.31
CA ARG A 129 20.34 3.85 -1.68
C ARG A 129 19.90 2.39 -1.86
N ASP A 130 20.48 1.45 -1.12
CA ASP A 130 19.99 0.07 -1.07
C ASP A 130 18.61 -0.01 -0.39
N ALA A 131 18.43 0.72 0.71
CA ALA A 131 17.14 0.81 1.40
C ALA A 131 16.08 1.43 0.50
N GLU A 132 16.37 2.54 -0.17
CA GLU A 132 15.48 3.22 -1.11
C GLU A 132 15.04 2.33 -2.29
N MET A 133 15.94 1.50 -2.81
CA MET A 133 15.60 0.54 -3.88
C MET A 133 14.66 -0.58 -3.39
N ARG A 134 14.70 -0.93 -2.10
CA ARG A 134 13.82 -1.95 -1.48
C ARG A 134 12.48 -1.37 -1.06
N SER A 135 12.44 -0.12 -0.59
CA SER A 135 11.24 0.57 -0.11
C SER A 135 10.68 1.52 -1.18
N GLY A 136 9.50 1.24 -1.72
CA GLY A 136 8.90 2.05 -2.80
C GLY A 136 8.29 3.40 -2.41
N SER A 137 8.17 3.70 -1.11
CA SER A 137 7.50 4.91 -0.59
C SER A 137 7.95 5.28 0.83
N TYR A 138 7.87 6.55 1.20
CA TYR A 138 8.12 7.03 2.56
C TYR A 138 6.82 7.06 3.36
N HIS A 139 6.76 6.39 4.52
CA HIS A 139 5.54 6.38 5.34
C HIS A 139 5.28 7.73 6.02
N THR A 140 6.34 8.34 6.58
CA THR A 140 6.25 9.62 7.30
C THR A 140 7.20 10.67 6.76
N ALA A 141 6.91 11.95 7.01
CA ALA A 141 7.82 13.05 6.70
C ALA A 141 9.19 12.89 7.38
N ASP A 142 9.22 12.36 8.61
CA ASP A 142 10.45 12.08 9.36
C ASP A 142 11.30 10.99 8.69
N ALA A 143 10.68 9.95 8.10
CA ALA A 143 11.39 8.94 7.33
C ALA A 143 12.07 9.54 6.08
N LEU A 144 11.40 10.48 5.41
CA LEU A 144 11.98 11.23 4.30
C LEU A 144 13.18 12.09 4.76
N VAL A 145 13.08 12.77 5.91
CA VAL A 145 14.19 13.56 6.48
C VAL A 145 15.37 12.66 6.84
N ALA A 146 15.14 11.51 7.47
CA ALA A 146 16.18 10.54 7.82
C ALA A 146 16.91 9.97 6.59
N HIS A 147 16.15 9.72 5.50
CA HIS A 147 16.73 9.33 4.23
C HIS A 147 17.59 10.46 3.63
N ALA A 148 17.07 11.68 3.61
CA ALA A 148 17.78 12.85 3.09
C ALA A 148 19.08 13.14 3.84
N GLU A 149 19.08 12.94 5.16
CA GLU A 149 20.26 13.03 6.03
C GLU A 149 21.30 11.96 5.68
N SER A 150 20.86 10.76 5.36
CA SER A 150 21.77 9.66 5.03
C SER A 150 22.38 9.78 3.62
N VAL A 151 21.71 10.48 2.70
CA VAL A 151 22.17 10.67 1.32
C VAL A 151 22.84 12.03 1.09
N SER A 152 22.06 13.11 0.99
CA SER A 152 22.59 14.42 0.55
C SER A 152 23.38 15.12 1.64
N SER A 153 22.98 15.00 2.91
CA SER A 153 23.76 15.57 4.02
C SER A 153 25.11 14.86 4.18
N SER A 154 25.15 13.52 4.07
CA SER A 154 26.40 12.76 4.01
C SER A 154 27.35 13.24 2.91
N VAL A 155 26.84 13.60 1.73
CA VAL A 155 27.65 14.20 0.66
C VAL A 155 28.20 15.57 1.09
N LEU A 156 27.39 16.42 1.73
CA LEU A 156 27.85 17.72 2.23
C LEU A 156 28.88 17.57 3.37
N TYR A 157 28.75 16.56 4.23
CA TYR A 157 29.76 16.24 5.25
C TYR A 157 31.10 15.83 4.63
N LEU A 158 31.08 15.02 3.57
CA LEU A 158 32.28 14.68 2.81
C LEU A 158 32.90 15.92 2.16
N LEU A 159 32.10 16.87 1.67
CA LEU A 159 32.61 18.14 1.12
C LEU A 159 33.15 19.10 2.19
N LEU A 160 32.60 19.09 3.40
CA LEU A 160 33.17 19.82 4.54
C LEU A 160 34.48 19.18 5.00
N ALA A 161 34.55 17.85 5.06
CA ALA A 161 35.77 17.11 5.35
C ALA A 161 36.87 17.39 4.31
N LEU A 162 36.51 17.45 3.02
CA LEU A 162 37.42 17.83 1.93
C LEU A 162 38.07 19.20 2.14
N ARG A 163 37.38 20.12 2.83
CA ARG A 163 37.88 21.47 3.17
C ARG A 163 38.57 21.56 4.54
N GLY A 164 38.70 20.45 5.27
CA GLY A 164 39.20 20.43 6.64
C GLY A 164 38.23 21.06 7.66
N LEU A 165 36.96 21.25 7.30
CA LEU A 165 35.93 21.90 8.12
C LEU A 165 35.00 20.88 8.81
N GLY A 166 35.30 19.58 8.71
CA GLY A 166 34.46 18.51 9.27
C GLY A 166 34.34 18.50 10.79
N ALA A 167 35.24 19.16 11.52
CA ALA A 167 35.21 19.25 12.98
C ALA A 167 34.23 20.30 13.52
N SER A 168 33.74 21.21 12.68
CA SER A 168 32.83 22.27 13.12
C SER A 168 31.39 21.74 13.21
N GLU A 169 30.90 21.60 14.43
CA GLU A 169 29.55 21.13 14.70
C GLU A 169 28.48 22.04 14.08
N THR A 170 28.67 23.37 14.14
CA THR A 170 27.76 24.34 13.54
C THR A 170 27.67 24.21 12.02
N LEU A 171 28.80 23.96 11.34
CA LEU A 171 28.80 23.77 9.89
C LEU A 171 28.19 22.42 9.50
N ALA A 172 28.40 21.38 10.31
CA ALA A 172 27.77 20.08 10.12
C ALA A 172 26.25 20.19 10.27
N HIS A 173 25.72 20.72 11.37
CA HIS A 173 24.27 20.91 11.54
C HIS A 173 23.66 21.79 10.44
N ALA A 174 24.34 22.85 10.00
CA ALA A 174 23.88 23.66 8.87
C ALA A 174 23.86 22.89 7.55
N ALA A 175 24.86 22.02 7.32
CA ALA A 175 24.92 21.14 6.16
C ALA A 175 23.84 20.03 6.21
N SER A 176 23.47 19.52 7.39
CA SER A 176 22.35 18.59 7.59
C SER A 176 21.04 19.17 7.03
N HIS A 177 20.70 20.38 7.47
CA HIS A 177 19.47 21.04 7.04
C HIS A 177 19.51 21.40 5.54
N LEU A 178 20.66 21.84 5.02
CA LEU A 178 20.82 22.08 3.58
C LEU A 178 20.66 20.80 2.75
N GLY A 179 21.27 19.69 3.19
CA GLY A 179 21.18 18.39 2.53
C GLY A 179 19.74 17.86 2.51
N THR A 180 19.03 18.06 3.60
CA THR A 180 17.60 17.72 3.72
C THR A 180 16.77 18.50 2.70
N ALA A 181 16.89 19.83 2.68
CA ALA A 181 16.17 20.68 1.74
C ALA A 181 16.52 20.39 0.26
N GLN A 182 17.79 20.05 -0.02
CA GLN A 182 18.24 19.67 -1.35
C GLN A 182 17.59 18.37 -1.84
N THR A 183 17.49 17.37 -0.98
CA THR A 183 16.84 16.08 -1.30
C THR A 183 15.36 16.29 -1.60
N ILE A 184 14.65 16.97 -0.69
CA ILE A 184 13.22 17.25 -0.86
C ILE A 184 12.96 18.03 -2.16
N SER A 185 13.75 19.06 -2.43
CA SER A 185 13.63 19.85 -3.68
C SER A 185 13.96 19.04 -4.93
N THR A 186 14.78 17.98 -4.81
CA THR A 186 15.10 17.09 -5.93
C THR A 186 13.97 16.10 -6.16
N LEU A 187 13.35 15.56 -5.11
CA LEU A 187 12.15 14.73 -5.20
C LEU A 187 10.96 15.50 -5.80
N LEU A 188 10.69 16.71 -5.32
CA LEU A 188 9.63 17.57 -5.86
C LEU A 188 9.84 17.91 -7.34
N ARG A 189 11.09 18.09 -7.76
CA ARG A 189 11.45 18.34 -9.17
C ARG A 189 11.34 17.07 -10.02
N GLY A 190 11.65 15.92 -9.43
CA GLY A 190 11.55 14.60 -10.07
C GLY A 190 10.13 14.04 -10.08
N LEU A 191 9.18 14.65 -9.35
CA LEU A 191 7.82 14.15 -9.20
C LEU A 191 7.12 13.81 -10.54
N PRO A 192 7.21 14.64 -11.61
CA PRO A 192 6.62 14.27 -12.90
C PRO A 192 7.27 13.04 -13.55
N HIS A 193 8.58 12.84 -13.33
CA HIS A 193 9.30 11.68 -13.83
C HIS A 193 8.93 10.41 -13.06
N HIS A 194 8.87 10.48 -11.72
CA HIS A 194 8.47 9.34 -10.88
C HIS A 194 7.01 8.96 -11.10
N ALA A 195 6.11 9.93 -11.23
CA ALA A 195 4.70 9.66 -11.54
C ALA A 195 4.54 8.92 -12.88
N ALA A 196 5.35 9.26 -13.90
CA ALA A 196 5.36 8.54 -15.18
C ALA A 196 5.84 7.08 -15.06
N HIS A 197 6.71 6.79 -14.09
CA HIS A 197 7.16 5.44 -13.74
C HIS A 197 6.30 4.77 -12.66
N ARG A 198 5.10 5.33 -12.37
CA ARG A 198 4.15 4.85 -11.35
C ARG A 198 4.74 4.75 -9.94
N GLN A 199 5.57 5.73 -9.58
CA GLN A 199 6.12 5.89 -8.25
C GLN A 199 5.74 7.27 -7.68
N LEU A 200 5.31 7.30 -6.42
CA LEU A 200 5.00 8.54 -5.72
C LEU A 200 5.99 8.70 -4.54
N PRO A 201 7.11 9.43 -4.72
CA PRO A 201 8.13 9.58 -3.69
C PRO A 201 7.79 10.68 -2.65
N LEU A 202 6.51 10.93 -2.42
CA LEU A 202 6.04 11.84 -1.37
C LEU A 202 5.69 11.04 -0.11
N PRO A 203 5.84 11.62 1.09
CA PRO A 203 5.42 10.96 2.32
C PRO A 203 3.93 10.63 2.33
N LEU A 204 3.59 9.39 2.68
CA LEU A 204 2.22 8.87 2.66
C LEU A 204 1.32 9.55 3.69
N ASP A 205 1.85 9.88 4.87
CA ASP A 205 1.18 10.69 5.88
C ASP A 205 0.73 12.07 5.35
N ILE A 206 1.57 12.74 4.55
CA ILE A 206 1.22 14.01 3.90
C ILE A 206 0.19 13.78 2.81
N CYS A 207 0.33 12.73 2.01
CA CYS A 207 -0.62 12.41 0.95
C CYS A 207 -2.01 12.09 1.51
N ALA A 208 -2.08 11.31 2.60
CA ALA A 208 -3.32 10.97 3.30
C ALA A 208 -4.00 12.22 3.87
N ARG A 209 -3.25 13.13 4.51
CA ARG A 209 -3.78 14.40 5.04
C ARG A 209 -4.44 15.30 3.99
N HIS A 210 -3.99 15.21 2.74
CA HIS A 210 -4.56 15.98 1.62
C HIS A 210 -5.50 15.15 0.74
N GLY A 211 -5.85 13.91 1.13
CA GLY A 211 -6.75 13.05 0.37
C GLY A 211 -6.21 12.60 -1.00
N VAL A 212 -4.89 12.57 -1.16
CA VAL A 212 -4.23 12.28 -2.45
C VAL A 212 -4.29 10.78 -2.75
N LYS A 213 -5.07 10.41 -3.76
CA LYS A 213 -5.08 9.06 -4.31
C LYS A 213 -3.92 8.89 -5.29
N GLN A 214 -3.03 7.93 -5.03
CA GLN A 214 -1.84 7.71 -5.87
C GLN A 214 -2.20 7.44 -7.35
N GLU A 215 -3.27 6.67 -7.58
CA GLU A 215 -3.71 6.36 -8.94
C GLU A 215 -4.17 7.61 -9.71
N ASP A 216 -4.82 8.56 -9.04
CA ASP A 216 -5.23 9.82 -9.66
C ASP A 216 -4.02 10.66 -10.05
N VAL A 217 -2.97 10.67 -9.23
CA VAL A 217 -1.70 11.35 -9.58
C VAL A 217 -1.04 10.69 -10.80
N PHE A 218 -1.10 9.37 -10.93
CA PHE A 218 -0.54 8.68 -12.10
C PHE A 218 -1.34 8.90 -13.38
N ARG A 219 -2.67 9.07 -13.28
CA ARG A 219 -3.57 9.27 -14.43
C ARG A 219 -3.67 10.73 -14.85
N TYR A 220 -3.81 11.63 -13.88
CA TYR A 220 -4.13 13.05 -14.08
C TYR A 220 -2.96 13.98 -13.76
N GLY A 221 -1.87 13.48 -13.15
CA GLY A 221 -0.68 14.27 -12.85
C GLY A 221 -0.98 15.38 -11.85
N GLY A 222 -0.69 16.63 -12.25
CA GLY A 222 -0.93 17.82 -11.42
C GLY A 222 -2.41 18.18 -11.22
N ASP A 223 -3.32 17.60 -12.01
CA ASP A 223 -4.76 17.84 -11.88
C ASP A 223 -5.43 16.90 -10.84
N ALA A 224 -4.66 16.01 -10.20
CA ALA A 224 -5.17 15.13 -9.15
C ALA A 224 -5.59 15.93 -7.90
N ALA A 225 -6.73 15.56 -7.30
CA ALA A 225 -7.23 16.24 -6.11
C ALA A 225 -6.21 16.12 -4.94
N GLY A 226 -5.90 17.26 -4.31
CA GLY A 226 -5.03 17.33 -3.13
C GLY A 226 -3.52 17.31 -3.38
N ILE A 227 -3.05 17.03 -4.61
CA ILE A 227 -1.60 16.89 -4.89
C ILE A 227 -0.85 18.21 -4.68
N ASP A 228 -1.47 19.33 -5.04
CA ASP A 228 -0.97 20.67 -4.82
C ASP A 228 -0.83 21.00 -3.31
N GLY A 229 -1.66 20.39 -2.47
CA GLY A 229 -1.65 20.51 -1.00
C GLY A 229 -0.51 19.70 -0.40
N ALA A 230 -0.37 18.45 -0.84
CA ALA A 230 0.76 17.61 -0.43
C ALA A 230 2.11 18.20 -0.87
N VAL A 231 2.21 18.72 -2.09
CA VAL A 231 3.42 19.41 -2.58
C VAL A 231 3.70 20.68 -1.79
N TYR A 232 2.66 21.44 -1.39
CA TYR A 232 2.82 22.60 -0.53
C TYR A 232 3.45 22.23 0.81
N ASP A 233 2.91 21.24 1.53
CA ASP A 233 3.41 20.82 2.84
C ASP A 233 4.86 20.32 2.76
N VAL A 234 5.19 19.54 1.73
CA VAL A 234 6.56 19.06 1.47
C VAL A 234 7.50 20.21 1.10
N ALA A 235 7.03 21.22 0.36
CA ALA A 235 7.80 22.41 0.04
C ALA A 235 8.03 23.31 1.26
N VAL A 236 7.05 23.40 2.18
CA VAL A 236 7.17 24.08 3.47
C VAL A 236 8.26 23.40 4.30
N LEU A 237 8.25 22.07 4.39
CA LEU A 237 9.29 21.28 5.07
C LEU A 237 10.69 21.61 4.54
N ALA A 238 10.87 21.65 3.20
CA ALA A 238 12.13 22.01 2.59
C ALA A 238 12.56 23.46 2.88
N ASN A 239 11.60 24.40 2.88
CA ASN A 239 11.87 25.80 3.15
C ASN A 239 12.24 26.04 4.62
N ASP A 240 11.61 25.34 5.56
CA ASP A 240 11.95 25.40 6.99
C ASP A 240 13.37 24.89 7.25
N HIS A 241 13.82 23.85 6.52
CA HIS A 241 15.21 23.42 6.55
C HIS A 241 16.19 24.45 5.96
N ILE A 242 15.80 25.20 4.91
CA ILE A 242 16.64 26.32 4.43
C ILE A 242 16.69 27.46 5.44
N LEU A 243 15.56 27.78 6.08
CA LEU A 243 15.48 28.85 7.07
C LEU A 243 16.30 28.51 8.32
N THR A 244 16.19 27.28 8.82
CA THR A 244 17.02 26.80 9.95
C THR A 244 18.50 26.82 9.60
N CYS A 245 18.90 26.33 8.42
CA CYS A 245 20.27 26.44 7.93
C CYS A 245 20.78 27.91 7.93
N ARG A 246 19.95 28.86 7.48
CA ARG A 246 20.29 30.29 7.50
C ARG A 246 20.38 30.84 8.92
N ASP A 247 19.47 30.42 9.79
CA ASP A 247 19.37 30.90 11.16
C ASP A 247 20.61 30.51 11.98
N MET A 248 21.24 29.38 11.67
CA MET A 248 22.53 28.98 12.25
C MET A 248 23.69 29.92 11.95
N PHE A 249 23.58 30.77 10.92
CA PHE A 249 24.59 31.78 10.59
C PHE A 249 24.22 33.18 11.09
N LYS A 250 23.12 33.35 11.86
CA LYS A 250 22.69 34.65 12.38
C LYS A 250 23.73 35.32 13.28
N ASP A 251 24.37 34.55 14.15
CA ASP A 251 25.37 35.06 15.10
C ASP A 251 26.61 35.63 14.37
N GLY A 252 26.88 35.13 13.15
CA GLY A 252 27.91 35.66 12.23
C GLY A 252 27.41 36.77 11.28
N GLY A 253 26.28 37.43 11.58
CA GLY A 253 25.67 38.46 10.72
C GLY A 253 24.94 37.92 9.49
N GLY A 254 24.51 36.65 9.51
CA GLY A 254 23.86 35.96 8.40
C GLY A 254 24.82 35.62 7.25
N ARG A 255 26.12 35.50 7.54
CA ARG A 255 27.18 35.25 6.54
C ARG A 255 27.79 33.86 6.77
N VAL A 256 27.90 33.11 5.69
CA VAL A 256 28.63 31.83 5.69
C VAL A 256 30.13 32.15 5.68
N PRO A 257 30.96 31.46 6.49
CA PRO A 257 32.41 31.61 6.45
C PRO A 257 32.96 31.40 5.03
N VAL A 258 33.91 32.24 4.60
CA VAL A 258 34.48 32.21 3.23
C VAL A 258 35.02 30.81 2.87
N ALA A 259 35.62 30.12 3.84
CA ALA A 259 36.14 28.76 3.67
C ALA A 259 35.04 27.72 3.39
N ALA A 260 33.85 27.89 3.95
CA ALA A 260 32.70 26.98 3.78
C ALA A 260 31.81 27.35 2.59
N MET A 261 31.95 28.57 2.05
CA MET A 261 31.07 29.10 1.01
C MET A 261 30.89 28.16 -0.20
N PRO A 262 31.94 27.52 -0.77
CA PRO A 262 31.77 26.61 -1.91
C PRO A 262 30.83 25.42 -1.66
N VAL A 263 30.69 24.99 -0.40
CA VAL A 263 29.76 23.92 0.00
C VAL A 263 28.33 24.45 0.05
N PHE A 264 28.12 25.60 0.71
CA PHE A 264 26.80 26.21 0.89
C PHE A 264 26.23 26.91 -0.35
N LEU A 265 27.01 27.06 -1.44
CA LEU A 265 26.47 27.47 -2.75
C LEU A 265 25.35 26.54 -3.26
N ALA A 266 25.29 25.30 -2.77
CA ALA A 266 24.20 24.36 -3.06
C ALA A 266 22.82 24.83 -2.56
N ALA A 267 22.74 25.83 -1.67
CA ALA A 267 21.46 26.43 -1.24
C ALA A 267 20.77 27.22 -2.35
N ILE A 268 21.53 27.75 -3.33
CA ILE A 268 21.03 28.69 -4.34
C ILE A 268 20.07 28.02 -5.33
N PRO A 269 20.41 26.86 -5.93
CA PRO A 269 19.46 26.14 -6.80
C PRO A 269 18.19 25.71 -6.04
N VAL A 270 18.33 25.33 -4.77
CA VAL A 270 17.21 24.87 -3.92
C VAL A 270 16.24 26.02 -3.67
N ALA A 271 16.73 27.15 -3.16
CA ALA A 271 15.90 28.35 -2.94
C ALA A 271 15.28 28.88 -4.25
N SER A 272 16.05 28.84 -5.35
CA SER A 272 15.55 29.25 -6.66
C SER A 272 14.45 28.33 -7.20
N PHE A 273 14.50 27.04 -6.89
CA PHE A 273 13.47 26.08 -7.27
C PHE A 273 12.21 26.28 -6.44
N LEU A 274 12.32 26.36 -5.10
CA LEU A 274 11.17 26.59 -4.22
C LEU A 274 10.45 27.90 -4.53
N GLY A 275 11.17 28.98 -4.81
CA GLY A 275 10.55 30.26 -5.21
C GLY A 275 9.84 30.21 -6.56
N ARG A 276 10.27 29.34 -7.49
CA ARG A 276 9.53 29.10 -8.75
C ARG A 276 8.33 28.20 -8.54
N LEU A 277 8.44 27.22 -7.63
CA LEU A 277 7.33 26.35 -7.26
C LEU A 277 6.20 27.17 -6.61
N GLU A 278 6.54 28.13 -5.74
CA GLU A 278 5.59 29.10 -5.17
C GLU A 278 4.92 29.94 -6.27
N GLN A 279 5.69 30.43 -7.26
CA GLN A 279 5.13 31.18 -8.40
C GLN A 279 4.23 30.34 -9.31
N ALA A 280 4.43 29.01 -9.33
CA ALA A 280 3.59 28.06 -10.03
C ALA A 280 2.40 27.56 -9.17
N ASN A 281 2.14 28.21 -8.02
CA ASN A 281 1.11 27.81 -7.05
C ASN A 281 1.22 26.35 -6.62
N PHE A 282 2.45 25.88 -6.41
CA PHE A 282 2.77 24.52 -5.96
C PHE A 282 2.37 23.41 -6.95
N ASP A 283 2.11 23.73 -8.22
CA ASP A 283 2.03 22.75 -9.29
C ASP A 283 3.42 22.26 -9.71
N ALA A 284 3.81 21.09 -9.20
CA ALA A 284 5.06 20.40 -9.52
C ALA A 284 5.14 19.90 -10.99
N PHE A 285 4.00 19.77 -11.67
CA PHE A 285 3.92 19.30 -13.07
C PHE A 285 4.00 20.45 -14.09
N SER A 286 4.08 21.70 -13.63
CA SER A 286 4.17 22.86 -14.49
C SER A 286 5.41 22.83 -15.39
N LYS A 287 5.21 23.05 -16.71
CA LYS A 287 6.30 23.07 -17.71
C LYS A 287 7.33 24.17 -17.46
N SER A 288 6.97 25.22 -16.72
CA SER A 288 7.87 26.28 -16.26
C SER A 288 8.96 25.79 -15.33
N LEU A 289 8.70 24.75 -14.53
CA LEU A 289 9.69 24.17 -13.60
C LEU A 289 10.70 23.27 -14.32
N ALA A 290 10.27 22.60 -15.39
CA ALA A 290 11.13 21.75 -16.23
C ALA A 290 12.18 22.56 -17.02
N ALA A 291 11.91 23.84 -17.30
CA ALA A 291 12.86 24.71 -17.99
C ALA A 291 14.07 25.04 -17.09
N ARG A 292 15.27 24.97 -17.68
CA ARG A 292 16.52 25.38 -17.03
C ARG A 292 16.51 26.89 -16.79
N ASP A 293 16.67 27.30 -15.53
CA ASP A 293 16.75 28.72 -15.17
C ASP A 293 18.18 29.24 -15.34
N TRP A 294 18.40 30.05 -16.37
CA TRP A 294 19.69 30.70 -16.61
C TRP A 294 20.11 31.65 -15.47
N ARG A 295 19.14 32.17 -14.70
CA ARG A 295 19.40 33.06 -13.56
C ARG A 295 20.12 32.33 -12.44
N VAL A 296 20.00 31.01 -12.33
CA VAL A 296 20.70 30.22 -11.31
C VAL A 296 22.21 30.34 -11.49
N SER A 297 22.73 30.24 -12.72
CA SER A 297 24.17 30.41 -12.99
C SER A 297 24.67 31.79 -12.58
N TRP A 298 23.90 32.85 -12.89
CA TRP A 298 24.24 34.22 -12.47
C TRP A 298 24.13 34.43 -10.96
N ARG A 299 23.13 33.86 -10.30
CA ARG A 299 22.97 33.93 -8.83
C ARG A 299 24.08 33.19 -8.10
N ILE A 300 24.51 32.03 -8.60
CA ILE A 300 25.67 31.29 -8.05
C ILE A 300 26.93 32.13 -8.21
N TYR A 301 27.19 32.66 -9.41
CA TYR A 301 28.34 33.55 -9.66
C TYR A 301 28.31 34.78 -8.75
N ARG A 302 27.17 35.48 -8.70
CA ARG A 302 26.99 36.65 -7.84
C ARG A 302 27.21 36.29 -6.37
N ALA A 303 26.64 35.19 -5.88
CA ALA A 303 26.82 34.76 -4.49
C ALA A 303 28.27 34.39 -4.18
N ALA A 304 29.01 33.83 -5.12
CA ALA A 304 30.42 33.54 -4.92
C ALA A 304 31.32 34.79 -4.90
N PHE A 305 31.00 35.83 -5.69
CA PHE A 305 31.88 37.00 -5.89
C PHE A 305 31.46 38.30 -5.17
N THR A 306 30.17 38.52 -4.89
CA THR A 306 29.69 39.78 -4.26
C THR A 306 29.71 39.77 -2.71
N LEU A 307 30.17 38.68 -2.10
CA LEU A 307 29.97 38.39 -0.67
C LEU A 307 31.14 38.75 0.27
N SER A 308 32.00 39.72 -0.11
CA SER A 308 32.79 40.45 0.89
C SER A 308 31.98 41.53 1.62
N ARG A 309 30.78 41.91 1.14
CA ARG A 309 30.06 43.10 1.66
C ARG A 309 28.55 42.99 1.93
N THR A 310 27.84 41.91 1.57
CA THR A 310 26.40 41.78 1.88
C THR A 310 26.04 40.37 2.29
N SER A 311 25.21 40.23 3.34
CA SER A 311 24.62 38.98 3.82
C SER A 311 24.01 38.18 2.67
N ILE A 312 24.00 36.85 2.78
CA ILE A 312 23.31 35.97 1.84
C ILE A 312 21.81 36.28 1.95
N CYS A 313 21.35 37.31 1.23
CA CYS A 313 19.97 37.76 1.21
C CYS A 313 19.20 36.88 0.24
N PHE A 314 18.95 35.64 0.62
CA PHE A 314 17.83 34.90 0.05
C PHE A 314 16.56 35.35 0.76
N ALA A 315 15.64 35.94 -0.02
CA ALA A 315 14.26 36.08 0.38
C ALA A 315 13.58 34.69 0.35
N ALA A 316 14.07 33.77 1.18
CA ALA A 316 13.24 32.69 1.67
C ALA A 316 12.22 33.36 2.59
N ARG A 317 11.12 33.85 2.00
CA ARG A 317 9.93 34.16 2.77
C ARG A 317 9.29 32.82 3.12
N ARG A 318 8.63 32.72 4.26
CA ARG A 318 7.72 31.59 4.45
C ARG A 318 6.73 31.61 3.28
N PRO A 319 6.51 30.47 2.60
CA PRO A 319 5.52 30.41 1.53
C PRO A 319 4.22 30.96 2.10
N GLN A 320 3.67 31.99 1.44
CA GLN A 320 2.42 32.59 1.91
C GLN A 320 1.33 31.51 1.92
N PRO A 321 0.39 31.53 2.88
CA PRO A 321 -0.78 30.66 2.80
C PRO A 321 -1.45 30.85 1.45
N ARG A 322 -1.98 29.76 0.87
CA ARG A 322 -2.67 29.78 -0.44
C ARG A 322 -3.51 31.05 -0.54
N ARG A 323 -3.19 31.93 -1.48
CA ARG A 323 -4.17 32.95 -1.87
C ARG A 323 -5.31 32.18 -2.52
N PRO A 324 -6.57 32.32 -2.07
CA PRO A 324 -7.68 31.74 -2.82
C PRO A 324 -7.58 32.29 -4.23
N PHE A 325 -7.47 31.39 -5.21
CA PHE A 325 -7.52 31.82 -6.60
C PHE A 325 -8.86 32.50 -6.84
N PRO A 326 -8.90 33.68 -7.47
CA PRO A 326 -10.12 34.10 -8.14
C PRO A 326 -10.45 33.03 -9.18
N PRO A 327 -11.71 32.58 -9.28
CA PRO A 327 -12.07 31.51 -10.20
C PRO A 327 -11.63 31.85 -11.62
N SER A 328 -10.97 30.89 -12.27
CA SER A 328 -10.58 30.95 -13.67
C SER A 328 -11.78 31.36 -14.52
N ALA A 329 -11.63 32.49 -15.19
CA ALA A 329 -12.62 33.06 -16.08
C ALA A 329 -12.80 32.19 -17.32
N ALA A 330 -13.81 31.31 -17.30
CA ALA A 330 -14.52 30.86 -18.50
C ALA A 330 -15.83 30.14 -18.10
N SER A 331 -16.90 30.90 -17.84
CA SER A 331 -18.29 30.59 -18.22
C SER A 331 -19.28 31.41 -17.37
N SER A 332 -20.06 32.26 -18.04
CA SER A 332 -21.22 33.03 -17.54
C SER A 332 -20.96 34.10 -16.46
N ARG A 333 -21.07 35.38 -16.89
CA ARG A 333 -21.35 36.49 -16.00
C ARG A 333 -22.76 36.32 -15.42
N SER A 334 -22.86 35.87 -14.17
CA SER A 334 -23.93 36.29 -13.27
C SER A 334 -23.29 37.21 -12.22
N SER A 335 -23.90 38.35 -11.97
CA SER A 335 -23.36 39.43 -11.15
C SER A 335 -23.12 39.00 -9.68
N PRO A 336 -21.95 39.31 -9.07
CA PRO A 336 -21.60 38.93 -7.70
C PRO A 336 -22.38 39.70 -6.60
N THR A 337 -23.42 40.44 -6.96
CA THR A 337 -24.21 41.27 -6.05
C THR A 337 -25.26 40.50 -5.25
N ALA A 338 -25.73 39.34 -5.70
CA ALA A 338 -26.82 38.61 -5.03
C ALA A 338 -26.38 37.88 -3.74
N ALA A 339 -25.19 37.25 -3.74
CA ALA A 339 -24.70 36.51 -2.58
C ALA A 339 -24.25 37.42 -1.43
N MET A 340 -23.71 38.62 -1.73
CA MET A 340 -23.38 39.61 -0.70
C MET A 340 -24.62 40.19 -0.02
N ALA A 341 -25.74 40.33 -0.75
CA ALA A 341 -27.00 40.83 -0.19
C ALA A 341 -27.67 39.86 0.80
N PHE A 342 -27.45 38.55 0.65
CA PHE A 342 -28.02 37.53 1.54
C PHE A 342 -27.45 37.63 2.96
N PHE A 343 -26.13 37.70 3.11
CA PHE A 343 -25.50 37.79 4.44
C PHE A 343 -25.69 39.15 5.12
N ASP A 344 -25.92 40.21 4.35
CA ASP A 344 -26.26 41.53 4.91
C ASP A 344 -27.67 41.55 5.53
N SER A 345 -28.60 40.73 5.05
CA SER A 345 -30.00 40.66 5.53
C SER A 345 -30.29 39.50 6.50
N CYS A 346 -29.34 38.60 6.73
CA CYS A 346 -29.53 37.42 7.59
C CYS A 346 -29.59 37.79 9.10
N PRO A 347 -30.47 37.14 9.90
CA PRO A 347 -30.46 37.22 11.36
C PRO A 347 -29.13 36.77 12.00
N GLU A 348 -28.77 37.31 13.16
CA GLU A 348 -27.48 37.01 13.82
C GLU A 348 -27.43 35.58 14.36
N GLU A 349 -28.58 35.01 14.73
CA GLU A 349 -28.71 33.64 15.25
C GLU A 349 -28.28 32.60 14.20
N LEU A 350 -28.69 32.79 12.95
CA LEU A 350 -28.28 31.91 11.84
C LEU A 350 -26.78 32.04 11.56
N ILE A 351 -26.22 33.24 11.69
CA ILE A 351 -24.78 33.46 11.54
C ILE A 351 -24.02 32.73 12.67
N HIS A 352 -24.52 32.76 13.91
CA HIS A 352 -23.91 32.01 15.02
C HIS A 352 -23.92 30.50 14.78
N LEU A 353 -25.06 29.93 14.34
CA LEU A 353 -25.15 28.50 14.03
C LEU A 353 -24.18 28.10 12.92
N VAL A 354 -24.11 28.88 11.84
CA VAL A 354 -23.14 28.63 10.76
C VAL A 354 -21.71 28.67 11.28
N VAL A 355 -21.38 29.63 12.15
CA VAL A 355 -20.03 29.75 12.72
C VAL A 355 -19.65 28.57 13.60
N PHE A 356 -20.59 28.00 14.36
CA PHE A 356 -20.31 26.88 15.25
C PHE A 356 -20.09 25.55 14.51
N GLU A 357 -20.63 25.41 13.31
CA GLU A 357 -20.40 24.25 12.45
C GLU A 357 -19.08 24.32 11.65
N LEU A 358 -18.52 25.52 11.46
CA LEU A 358 -17.28 25.71 10.70
C LEU A 358 -16.05 25.24 11.48
N GLU A 359 -15.17 24.48 10.82
CA GLU A 359 -13.88 24.05 11.38
C GLU A 359 -12.90 25.24 11.57
N ASP A 360 -12.90 26.18 10.61
CA ASP A 360 -12.17 27.44 10.71
C ASP A 360 -13.01 28.65 10.24
N PRO A 361 -13.48 29.52 11.16
CA PRO A 361 -14.25 30.69 10.81
C PRO A 361 -13.40 31.86 10.27
N THR A 362 -12.08 31.72 10.15
CA THR A 362 -11.20 32.83 9.71
C THR A 362 -11.56 33.35 8.30
N ALA A 363 -11.76 32.45 7.33
CA ALA A 363 -12.17 32.81 5.98
C ALA A 363 -13.56 33.46 5.97
N PHE A 364 -14.49 32.94 6.76
CA PHE A 364 -15.84 33.47 6.92
C PHE A 364 -15.84 34.89 7.51
N SER A 365 -14.94 35.18 8.45
CA SER A 365 -14.78 36.52 9.03
C SER A 365 -14.33 37.60 8.04
N CYS A 366 -13.76 37.20 6.90
CA CYS A 366 -13.25 38.13 5.89
C CYS A 366 -14.29 38.52 4.82
N THR A 367 -15.50 37.94 4.90
CA THR A 367 -16.56 38.12 3.89
C THR A 367 -17.22 39.50 3.95
N THR A 368 -17.71 39.90 5.13
CA THR A 368 -18.45 41.15 5.35
C THR A 368 -18.05 41.81 6.66
N LYS A 369 -18.05 43.15 6.71
CA LYS A 369 -17.76 43.93 7.94
C LYS A 369 -18.71 43.59 9.10
N ARG A 370 -19.98 43.28 8.83
CA ARG A 370 -20.98 42.84 9.82
C ARG A 370 -20.58 41.52 10.46
N ILE A 371 -20.27 40.50 9.65
CA ILE A 371 -19.81 39.18 10.13
C ILE A 371 -18.50 39.30 10.92
N HIS A 372 -17.56 40.12 10.47
CA HIS A 372 -16.33 40.40 11.22
C HIS A 372 -16.61 40.98 12.61
N ARG A 373 -17.59 41.88 12.73
CA ARG A 373 -17.99 42.49 14.01
C ARG A 373 -18.58 41.46 14.96
N ILE A 374 -19.47 40.59 14.46
CA ILE A 374 -20.11 39.50 15.23
C ILE A 374 -19.04 38.53 15.75
N LEU A 375 -18.15 38.04 14.87
CA LEU A 375 -17.05 37.12 15.21
C LEU A 375 -15.96 37.72 16.11
N THR A 376 -15.95 39.04 16.26
CA THR A 376 -15.02 39.74 17.16
C THR A 376 -15.54 39.81 18.59
N GLN A 377 -16.84 39.56 18.82
CA GLN A 377 -17.41 39.58 20.16
C GLN A 377 -16.82 38.46 21.05
N PRO A 378 -16.43 38.76 22.31
CA PRO A 378 -15.86 37.77 23.22
C PRO A 378 -16.76 36.57 23.47
N TRP A 379 -18.07 36.78 23.59
CA TRP A 379 -19.04 35.71 23.84
C TRP A 379 -19.15 34.73 22.66
N VAL A 380 -19.19 35.23 21.42
CA VAL A 380 -19.24 34.38 20.21
C VAL A 380 -17.97 33.53 20.10
N ARG A 381 -16.80 34.12 20.39
CA ARG A 381 -15.51 33.40 20.38
C ARG A 381 -15.44 32.31 21.45
N ALA A 382 -15.87 32.61 22.67
CA ALA A 382 -15.90 31.63 23.75
C ALA A 382 -16.89 30.49 23.44
N SER A 383 -18.10 30.85 22.97
CA SER A 383 -19.15 29.88 22.62
C SER A 383 -18.73 28.97 21.46
N PHE A 384 -17.98 29.49 20.48
CA PHE A 384 -17.41 28.69 19.41
C PHE A 384 -16.53 27.54 19.95
N PHE A 385 -15.63 27.83 20.91
CA PHE A 385 -14.80 26.79 21.49
C PHE A 385 -15.60 25.79 22.34
N LEU A 386 -16.59 26.26 23.10
CA LEU A 386 -17.43 25.41 23.95
C LEU A 386 -18.34 24.46 23.15
N VAL A 387 -18.99 24.95 22.09
CA VAL A 387 -19.89 24.15 21.26
C VAL A 387 -19.11 23.14 20.41
N ARG A 388 -17.96 23.55 19.84
CA ARG A 388 -17.20 22.70 18.93
C ARG A 388 -16.36 21.63 19.62
N HIS A 389 -15.68 21.99 20.71
CA HIS A 389 -14.72 21.11 21.37
C HIS A 389 -15.23 20.55 22.70
N GLY A 390 -16.45 20.90 23.10
CA GLY A 390 -16.98 20.56 24.42
C GLY A 390 -16.30 21.33 25.54
N LYS A 391 -16.82 21.15 26.76
CA LYS A 391 -16.29 21.81 27.96
C LYS A 391 -14.86 21.36 28.29
N ASP A 392 -14.53 20.12 27.97
CA ASP A 392 -13.30 19.47 28.40
C ASP A 392 -12.08 19.97 27.62
N GLN A 393 -12.22 20.25 26.32
CA GLN A 393 -11.11 20.64 25.45
C GLN A 393 -11.16 22.11 24.99
N ALA A 394 -12.25 22.84 25.27
CA ALA A 394 -12.42 24.23 24.82
C ALA A 394 -11.23 25.14 25.20
N LEU A 395 -10.75 25.05 26.44
CA LEU A 395 -9.66 25.90 26.93
C LEU A 395 -8.30 25.55 26.30
N TYR A 396 -8.04 24.26 26.07
CA TYR A 396 -6.84 23.77 25.36
C TYR A 396 -6.76 24.33 23.94
N HIS A 397 -7.85 24.25 23.18
CA HIS A 397 -7.93 24.78 21.81
C HIS A 397 -7.88 26.31 21.77
N ALA A 398 -8.46 26.99 22.76
CA ALA A 398 -8.40 28.44 22.89
C ALA A 398 -6.96 28.95 23.13
N LEU A 399 -6.18 28.27 24.00
CA LEU A 399 -4.77 28.59 24.25
C LEU A 399 -3.89 28.34 23.01
N GLY A 400 -4.21 27.32 22.20
CA GLY A 400 -3.55 27.08 20.91
C GLY A 400 -3.74 28.24 19.91
N ARG A 401 -4.91 28.90 19.95
CA ARG A 401 -5.24 30.08 19.12
C ARG A 401 -5.11 31.38 19.92
N GLY A 402 -3.95 31.59 20.56
CA GLY A 402 -3.71 32.66 21.53
C GLY A 402 -4.00 34.11 21.09
N ARG A 403 -4.07 34.40 19.79
CA ARG A 403 -4.50 35.72 19.27
C ARG A 403 -6.00 36.01 19.46
N LEU A 404 -6.82 34.97 19.59
CA LEU A 404 -8.27 35.07 19.80
C LEU A 404 -8.62 35.14 21.29
N LEU A 405 -7.72 34.68 22.16
CA LEU A 405 -7.88 34.70 23.60
C LEU A 405 -7.73 36.12 24.12
N SER A 406 -8.74 36.61 24.82
CA SER A 406 -8.73 37.87 25.57
C SER A 406 -9.18 37.59 27.01
N PRO A 407 -8.90 38.46 27.99
CA PRO A 407 -9.33 38.25 29.38
C PRO A 407 -10.83 37.96 29.49
N ARG A 408 -11.66 38.69 28.75
CA ARG A 408 -13.12 38.46 28.69
C ARG A 408 -13.51 37.13 28.07
N VAL A 409 -12.77 36.65 27.06
CA VAL A 409 -13.02 35.31 26.48
C VAL A 409 -12.65 34.24 27.51
N LEU A 410 -11.56 34.41 28.24
CA LEU A 410 -11.14 33.48 29.30
C LEU A 410 -12.20 33.40 30.41
N ASP A 411 -12.68 34.54 30.90
CA ASP A 411 -13.73 34.60 31.93
C ASP A 411 -15.01 33.88 31.47
N ILE A 412 -15.42 34.09 30.20
CA ILE A 412 -16.63 33.45 29.65
C ILE A 412 -16.43 31.94 29.46
N LEU A 413 -15.23 31.49 29.07
CA LEU A 413 -14.92 30.06 29.00
C LEU A 413 -15.00 29.40 30.38
N LEU A 414 -14.41 30.02 31.40
CA LEU A 414 -14.43 29.49 32.77
C LEU A 414 -15.85 29.52 33.35
N ALA A 415 -16.60 30.61 33.15
CA ALA A 415 -18.01 30.71 33.54
C ALA A 415 -18.91 29.72 32.77
N GLY A 416 -18.55 29.41 31.51
CA GLY A 416 -19.19 28.39 30.68
C GLY A 416 -18.88 26.95 31.09
N GLY A 417 -18.06 26.76 32.12
CA GLY A 417 -17.68 25.46 32.65
C GLY A 417 -16.56 24.78 31.86
N ALA A 418 -15.73 25.53 31.13
CA ALA A 418 -14.56 24.95 30.49
C ALA A 418 -13.62 24.33 31.53
N HIS A 419 -13.09 23.15 31.23
CA HIS A 419 -12.19 22.43 32.11
C HIS A 419 -10.90 23.23 32.33
N PHE A 420 -10.57 23.43 33.61
CA PHE A 420 -9.39 24.16 34.05
C PHE A 420 -8.70 23.35 35.14
N SER A 421 -7.46 22.95 34.87
CA SER A 421 -6.66 22.10 35.74
C SER A 421 -5.27 22.66 35.98
N ARG A 422 -4.66 22.30 37.11
CA ARG A 422 -3.28 22.70 37.43
C ARG A 422 -2.30 22.14 36.39
N TYR A 423 -2.53 20.91 35.93
CA TYR A 423 -1.76 20.29 34.86
C TYR A 423 -1.78 21.12 33.56
N LEU A 424 -2.97 21.55 33.09
CA LEU A 424 -3.08 22.41 31.90
C LEU A 424 -2.25 23.69 32.04
N VAL A 425 -2.27 24.30 33.23
CA VAL A 425 -1.50 25.52 33.52
C VAL A 425 -0.01 25.24 33.51
N GLN A 426 0.45 24.15 34.14
CA GLN A 426 1.86 23.75 34.14
C GLN A 426 2.38 23.53 32.72
N VAL A 427 1.66 22.78 31.88
CA VAL A 427 2.09 22.55 30.49
C VAL A 427 2.08 23.86 29.69
N ALA A 428 1.08 24.74 29.88
CA ALA A 428 1.04 26.05 29.23
C ALA A 428 2.23 26.95 29.64
N VAL A 429 2.61 26.95 30.92
CA VAL A 429 3.77 27.69 31.45
C VAL A 429 5.08 27.16 30.86
N HIS A 430 5.30 25.85 30.90
CA HIS A 430 6.51 25.22 30.35
C HIS A 430 6.67 25.54 28.86
N HIS A 431 5.58 25.53 28.10
CA HIS A 431 5.59 25.83 26.67
C HIS A 431 5.83 27.31 26.38
N TYR A 432 5.14 28.21 27.10
CA TYR A 432 5.27 29.65 26.92
C TYR A 432 6.67 30.16 27.22
N PHE A 433 7.27 29.74 28.35
CA PHE A 433 8.60 30.19 28.77
C PHE A 433 9.76 29.34 28.23
N SER A 434 9.46 28.29 27.44
CA SER A 434 10.47 27.40 26.83
C SER A 434 11.46 26.83 27.85
N THR A 435 10.96 26.38 29.00
CA THR A 435 11.78 25.72 30.02
C THR A 435 12.23 24.37 29.50
N SER A 436 13.46 24.28 29.00
CA SER A 436 14.03 23.05 28.43
C SER A 436 13.99 21.89 29.43
N GLY A 437 13.13 20.89 29.16
CA GLY A 437 13.24 19.54 29.73
C GLY A 437 12.27 19.15 30.85
N ALA A 438 11.13 19.84 31.05
CA ALA A 438 10.20 19.54 32.14
C ALA A 438 8.79 19.06 31.72
N SER A 439 8.45 19.01 30.43
CA SER A 439 7.10 18.58 30.00
C SER A 439 7.13 17.24 29.27
N HIS A 440 6.39 16.25 29.79
CA HIS A 440 6.08 14.97 29.11
C HIS A 440 5.30 15.13 27.80
N PHE A 441 4.70 16.30 27.61
CA PHE A 441 3.99 16.68 26.39
C PHE A 441 5.00 16.97 25.27
N SER A 442 5.22 15.97 24.42
CA SER A 442 6.14 16.07 23.29
C SER A 442 5.52 16.94 22.20
N SER A 443 5.90 18.22 22.10
CA SER A 443 5.58 18.98 20.90
C SER A 443 6.71 19.90 20.46
N ARG A 444 7.26 19.58 19.30
CA ARG A 444 8.10 20.46 18.46
C ARG A 444 7.31 21.69 17.92
N ALA A 445 6.03 21.85 18.27
CA ALA A 445 5.13 22.89 17.76
C ALA A 445 4.97 24.06 18.76
N PRO A 446 4.83 25.32 18.31
CA PRO A 446 4.61 26.49 19.16
C PRO A 446 3.17 26.57 19.70
N TRP A 447 2.80 25.71 20.65
CA TRP A 447 1.53 25.76 21.39
C TRP A 447 1.59 26.89 22.45
N VAL A 448 0.53 27.69 22.62
CA VAL A 448 0.48 28.83 23.59
C VAL A 448 1.40 30.04 23.31
N LYS A 449 2.50 29.89 22.55
CA LYS A 449 3.43 30.99 22.22
C LYS A 449 2.79 32.17 21.45
N SER A 450 1.61 31.96 20.88
CA SER A 450 0.84 33.00 20.19
C SER A 450 0.03 33.91 21.13
N VAL A 451 -0.04 33.59 22.43
CA VAL A 451 -0.77 34.36 23.45
C VAL A 451 0.03 35.64 23.81
N PRO A 452 -0.59 36.83 23.75
CA PRO A 452 0.04 38.06 24.23
C PRO A 452 0.40 37.99 25.72
N LEU A 453 1.53 38.58 26.12
CA LEU A 453 2.00 38.55 27.52
C LEU A 453 0.95 39.06 28.52
N ALA A 454 0.19 40.10 28.16
CA ALA A 454 -0.88 40.63 29.02
C ALA A 454 -1.98 39.58 29.29
N ASN A 455 -2.34 38.79 28.28
CA ASN A 455 -3.38 37.76 28.42
C ASN A 455 -2.84 36.53 29.14
N MET A 456 -1.55 36.21 28.93
CA MET A 456 -0.86 35.16 29.69
C MET A 456 -0.72 35.52 31.17
N ALA A 457 -0.37 36.78 31.49
CA ALA A 457 -0.30 37.24 32.87
C ALA A 457 -1.66 37.16 33.59
N TYR A 458 -2.75 37.51 32.89
CA TYR A 458 -4.11 37.33 33.40
C TYR A 458 -4.49 35.86 33.60
N PHE A 459 -4.14 34.99 32.65
CA PHE A 459 -4.34 33.54 32.78
C PHE A 459 -3.61 32.98 34.02
N LEU A 460 -2.38 33.45 34.29
CA LEU A 460 -1.61 33.04 35.46
C LEU A 460 -2.14 33.61 36.78
N SER A 461 -2.70 34.82 36.81
CA SER A 461 -3.36 35.33 38.02
C SER A 461 -4.59 34.51 38.38
N VAL A 462 -5.42 34.18 37.38
CA VAL A 462 -6.59 33.30 37.59
C VAL A 462 -6.17 31.92 38.07
N ALA A 463 -5.08 31.37 37.53
CA ALA A 463 -4.54 30.10 37.98
C ALA A 463 -4.04 30.14 39.44
N ALA A 464 -3.34 31.21 39.83
CA ALA A 464 -2.85 31.38 41.20
C ALA A 464 -3.98 31.59 42.21
N GLU A 465 -5.06 32.27 41.82
CA GLU A 465 -6.28 32.42 42.64
C GLU A 465 -7.02 31.08 42.82
N THR A 466 -6.99 30.21 41.81
CA THR A 466 -7.73 28.93 41.82
C THR A 466 -6.95 27.80 42.50
N PHE A 467 -5.65 27.69 42.25
CA PHE A 467 -4.83 26.53 42.66
C PHE A 467 -3.72 26.87 43.67
N GLY A 468 -3.57 28.14 44.06
CA GLY A 468 -2.50 28.58 44.95
C GLY A 468 -1.13 28.60 44.28
N ASP A 469 -0.08 28.18 44.99
CA ASP A 469 1.27 28.13 44.43
C ASP A 469 1.40 26.96 43.45
N ILE A 470 1.84 27.26 42.23
CA ILE A 470 1.94 26.29 41.14
C ILE A 470 3.41 25.88 41.03
N PRO A 471 3.77 24.60 41.28
CA PRO A 471 5.13 24.11 41.13
C PRO A 471 5.65 24.36 39.72
N ARG A 472 6.85 24.93 39.62
CA ARG A 472 7.52 25.24 38.34
C ARG A 472 8.84 24.48 38.17
N GLY A 473 9.23 23.69 39.18
CA GLY A 473 10.43 22.88 39.17
C GLY A 473 10.37 21.77 38.12
N LYS A 474 11.54 21.27 37.74
CA LYS A 474 11.66 20.12 36.83
C LYS A 474 11.28 18.85 37.59
N ASN A 475 10.36 18.05 37.04
CA ASN A 475 9.81 16.82 37.65
C ASN A 475 8.90 17.04 38.87
N GLU A 476 8.36 18.24 39.04
CA GLU A 476 7.37 18.57 40.07
C GLU A 476 5.96 18.75 39.49
N ASP A 477 5.80 18.47 38.19
CA ASP A 477 4.54 18.58 37.47
C ASP A 477 3.63 17.38 37.73
N ASP A 478 2.32 17.63 37.64
CA ASP A 478 1.30 16.61 37.92
C ASP A 478 1.39 15.43 36.94
N GLY A 479 1.86 15.69 35.71
CA GLY A 479 2.12 14.65 34.71
C GLY A 479 3.26 13.70 35.12
N TYR A 480 4.36 14.23 35.67
CA TYR A 480 5.45 13.41 36.19
C TYR A 480 5.04 12.58 37.40
N ILE A 481 4.21 13.14 38.29
CA ILE A 481 3.65 12.42 39.44
C ILE A 481 2.82 11.22 38.96
N PHE A 482 1.96 11.43 37.95
CA PHE A 482 1.14 10.39 37.35
C PHE A 482 1.98 9.30 36.66
N GLN A 483 2.98 9.66 35.86
CA GLN A 483 3.87 8.68 35.23
C GLN A 483 4.72 7.90 36.26
N THR A 484 5.15 8.57 37.33
CA THR A 484 5.92 7.93 38.40
C THR A 484 5.05 6.92 39.16
N PHE A 485 3.80 7.26 39.43
CA PHE A 485 2.81 6.34 40.02
C PHE A 485 2.64 5.07 39.16
N LEU A 486 2.48 5.22 37.84
CA LEU A 486 2.35 4.07 36.93
C LEU A 486 3.63 3.22 36.85
N ARG A 487 4.80 3.87 36.72
CA ARG A 487 6.10 3.17 36.68
C ARG A 487 6.37 2.39 37.96
N GLU A 488 5.93 2.91 39.10
CA GLU A 488 6.12 2.31 40.42
C GLU A 488 4.99 1.36 40.85
N ALA A 489 3.94 1.21 40.03
CA ALA A 489 2.82 0.33 40.32
C ALA A 489 3.24 -1.14 40.51
N LYS A 490 4.34 -1.56 39.87
CA LYS A 490 4.93 -2.91 40.01
C LYS A 490 5.58 -3.15 41.38
N TYR A 491 5.91 -2.09 42.12
CA TYR A 491 6.51 -2.20 43.45
C TYR A 491 5.44 -2.27 44.55
N ALA A 492 5.79 -2.89 45.68
CA ALA A 492 4.98 -2.91 46.89
C ALA A 492 4.66 -1.47 47.35
N PRO A 493 3.48 -1.21 47.94
CA PRO A 493 3.04 0.14 48.30
C PRO A 493 4.02 0.88 49.24
N GLU A 494 4.77 0.15 50.07
CA GLU A 494 5.79 0.69 50.97
C GLU A 494 7.02 1.28 50.25
N ASN A 495 7.27 0.83 49.01
CA ASN A 495 8.44 1.23 48.20
C ASN A 495 8.09 2.28 47.14
N ARG A 496 6.85 2.80 47.12
CA ARG A 496 6.40 3.81 46.17
C ARG A 496 6.76 5.20 46.68
N SER A 497 7.34 6.02 45.81
CA SER A 497 7.66 7.43 46.08
C SER A 497 6.42 8.33 46.04
N VAL A 498 5.39 7.92 45.30
CA VAL A 498 4.10 8.61 45.19
C VAL A 498 3.02 7.79 45.89
N SER A 499 2.40 8.36 46.93
CA SER A 499 1.24 7.75 47.60
C SER A 499 -0.02 7.87 46.76
N PHE A 500 -0.94 6.92 46.91
CA PHE A 500 -2.26 6.96 46.27
C PHE A 500 -3.04 8.23 46.67
N GLU A 501 -2.96 8.64 47.94
CA GLU A 501 -3.61 9.85 48.46
C GLU A 501 -3.15 11.12 47.72
N LYS A 502 -1.84 11.22 47.43
CA LYS A 502 -1.28 12.35 46.68
C LYS A 502 -1.80 12.38 45.24
N MET A 503 -2.03 11.22 44.63
CA MET A 503 -2.59 11.14 43.29
C MET A 503 -4.10 11.39 43.31
N LEU A 504 -4.84 10.95 44.33
CA LEU A 504 -6.24 11.31 44.52
C LEU A 504 -6.41 12.82 44.72
N GLU A 505 -5.52 13.47 45.48
CA GLU A 505 -5.47 14.94 45.63
C GLU A 505 -5.30 15.65 44.27
N CYS A 506 -4.47 15.11 43.37
CA CYS A 506 -4.33 15.62 42.00
C CYS A 506 -5.65 15.61 41.22
N PHE A 507 -6.44 14.53 41.32
CA PHE A 507 -7.72 14.44 40.63
C PHE A 507 -8.82 15.27 41.29
N GLU A 508 -8.96 15.23 42.62
CA GLU A 508 -10.06 15.90 43.33
C GLU A 508 -9.83 17.41 43.51
N THR A 509 -8.64 17.82 43.93
CA THR A 509 -8.34 19.21 44.28
C THR A 509 -7.85 20.00 43.07
N TYR A 510 -6.96 19.39 42.26
CA TYR A 510 -6.31 20.07 41.14
C TYR A 510 -6.92 19.75 39.77
N LYS A 511 -8.02 18.98 39.76
CA LYS A 511 -8.80 18.59 38.58
C LYS A 511 -7.95 17.97 37.47
N PHE A 512 -6.99 17.13 37.84
CA PHE A 512 -6.10 16.51 36.86
C PHE A 512 -6.89 15.76 35.77
N MET A 513 -6.62 16.12 34.51
CA MET A 513 -7.13 15.44 33.33
C MET A 513 -6.14 15.63 32.16
N PRO A 514 -5.75 14.55 31.46
CA PRO A 514 -4.97 14.64 30.24
C PRO A 514 -5.70 15.45 29.15
N LEU A 515 -4.96 16.25 28.37
CA LEU A 515 -5.53 17.42 27.68
C LEU A 515 -6.17 17.15 26.32
N SER A 516 -5.72 16.10 25.62
CA SER A 516 -6.12 15.78 24.25
C SER A 516 -5.71 14.35 23.91
N ILE A 517 -6.24 13.77 22.82
CA ILE A 517 -5.80 12.49 22.24
C ILE A 517 -4.28 12.49 21.94
N ARG A 518 -3.69 13.67 21.74
CA ARG A 518 -2.24 13.83 21.51
C ARG A 518 -1.39 13.77 22.78
N ASP A 519 -2.03 13.74 23.94
CA ASP A 519 -1.36 13.61 25.23
C ASP A 519 -1.09 12.12 25.52
N PRO A 520 0.18 11.69 25.62
CA PRO A 520 0.50 10.30 25.95
C PRO A 520 0.01 9.89 27.35
N LEU A 521 -0.39 10.83 28.20
CA LEU A 521 -0.99 10.48 29.49
C LEU A 521 -2.45 10.03 29.38
N LEU A 522 -3.16 10.41 28.30
CA LEU A 522 -4.56 10.04 28.13
C LEU A 522 -4.72 8.54 27.87
N SER A 523 -3.83 7.98 27.04
CA SER A 523 -3.74 6.55 26.75
C SER A 523 -3.29 5.73 27.96
N GLN A 524 -2.56 6.35 28.90
CA GLN A 524 -2.12 5.71 30.14
C GLN A 524 -3.16 5.79 31.27
N LEU A 525 -4.21 6.59 31.13
CA LEU A 525 -5.26 6.74 32.15
C LEU A 525 -6.09 5.47 32.37
N PRO A 526 -6.52 4.73 31.33
CA PRO A 526 -7.16 3.43 31.52
C PRO A 526 -6.28 2.42 32.29
N LEU A 527 -4.96 2.43 32.07
CA LEU A 527 -4.01 1.59 32.83
C LEU A 527 -4.00 1.95 34.32
N ALA A 528 -4.07 3.24 34.67
CA ALA A 528 -4.19 3.69 36.06
C ALA A 528 -5.50 3.20 36.71
N ILE A 529 -6.60 3.23 35.97
CA ILE A 529 -7.93 2.78 36.44
C ILE A 529 -7.97 1.25 36.59
N ALA A 530 -7.25 0.50 35.74
CA ALA A 530 -7.11 -0.95 35.88
C ALA A 530 -6.38 -1.35 37.17
N LEU A 531 -5.40 -0.54 37.59
CA LEU A 531 -4.65 -0.72 38.83
C LEU A 531 -5.47 -0.32 40.07
N GLU A 532 -6.13 0.84 40.01
CA GLU A 532 -6.91 1.41 41.12
C GLU A 532 -8.29 1.92 40.63
N PRO A 533 -9.35 1.10 40.71
CA PRO A 533 -10.69 1.45 40.21
C PRO A 533 -11.30 2.71 40.82
N ARG A 534 -10.86 3.10 42.03
CA ARG A 534 -11.39 4.27 42.75
C ARG A 534 -11.14 5.60 42.04
N LEU A 535 -10.20 5.64 41.10
CA LEU A 535 -9.91 6.82 40.30
C LEU A 535 -10.97 7.13 39.25
N LEU A 536 -11.85 6.17 38.96
CA LEU A 536 -12.90 6.31 37.96
C LEU A 536 -13.83 7.49 38.26
N SER A 537 -14.37 7.55 39.48
CA SER A 537 -15.33 8.59 39.88
C SER A 537 -14.75 10.02 39.77
N PRO A 538 -13.56 10.32 40.32
CA PRO A 538 -12.98 11.66 40.16
C PRO A 538 -12.50 11.95 38.74
N ALA A 539 -12.09 10.94 37.95
CA ALA A 539 -11.78 11.12 36.53
C ALA A 539 -13.02 11.50 35.71
N GLN A 540 -14.16 10.82 35.93
CA GLN A 540 -15.44 11.14 35.29
C GLN A 540 -15.93 12.53 35.67
N ALA A 541 -15.80 12.92 36.95
CA ALA A 541 -16.13 14.26 37.42
C ALA A 541 -15.30 15.35 36.72
N ASN A 542 -14.08 15.03 36.29
CA ASN A 542 -13.19 15.94 35.57
C ASN A 542 -13.44 16.00 34.05
N GLY A 543 -14.29 15.13 33.49
CA GLY A 543 -14.64 15.08 32.06
C GLY A 543 -14.18 13.83 31.30
N PHE A 544 -13.69 12.80 31.99
CA PHE A 544 -13.29 11.55 31.35
C PHE A 544 -14.48 10.66 31.01
N SER A 545 -14.56 10.18 29.77
CA SER A 545 -15.59 9.24 29.29
C SER A 545 -14.96 7.97 28.72
N PHE A 546 -15.53 6.81 29.01
CA PHE A 546 -15.08 5.54 28.46
C PHE A 546 -15.64 5.28 27.06
N SER A 547 -14.76 4.89 26.13
CA SER A 547 -15.18 4.17 24.93
C SER A 547 -15.30 2.66 25.21
N PRO A 548 -16.11 1.91 24.46
CA PRO A 548 -16.17 0.44 24.57
C PRO A 548 -14.80 -0.23 24.41
N THR A 549 -13.93 0.34 23.57
CA THR A 549 -12.56 -0.13 23.35
C THR A 549 -11.66 0.05 24.57
N MET A 550 -11.74 1.20 25.25
CA MET A 550 -11.00 1.46 26.50
C MET A 550 -11.50 0.58 27.65
N ARG A 551 -12.79 0.23 27.69
CA ARG A 551 -13.34 -0.70 28.69
C ARG A 551 -12.68 -2.08 28.57
N ASP A 552 -12.68 -2.66 27.38
CA ASP A 552 -12.14 -4.00 27.15
C ASP A 552 -10.64 -4.06 27.48
N PHE A 553 -9.92 -3.00 27.14
CA PHE A 553 -8.53 -2.80 27.53
C PHE A 553 -8.30 -2.79 29.05
N VAL A 554 -9.10 -2.05 29.82
CA VAL A 554 -8.99 -2.04 31.29
C VAL A 554 -9.13 -3.45 31.86
N PHE A 555 -10.12 -4.20 31.38
CA PHE A 555 -10.30 -5.59 31.81
C PHE A 555 -9.15 -6.49 31.36
N ARG A 556 -8.63 -6.36 30.13
CA ARG A 556 -7.42 -7.07 29.69
C ARG A 556 -6.24 -6.85 30.64
N LYS A 557 -5.98 -5.61 31.07
CA LYS A 557 -4.94 -5.34 32.08
C LYS A 557 -5.19 -5.95 33.43
N MET A 558 -6.42 -5.93 33.91
CA MET A 558 -6.74 -6.57 35.19
C MET A 558 -6.43 -8.07 35.17
N PHE A 559 -6.61 -8.73 34.02
CA PHE A 559 -6.33 -10.16 33.85
C PHE A 559 -4.88 -10.47 33.39
N GLU A 560 -4.10 -9.49 32.93
CA GLU A 560 -2.75 -9.68 32.37
C GLU A 560 -1.75 -10.25 33.39
N LYS A 561 -0.87 -11.14 32.92
CA LYS A 561 0.18 -11.78 33.72
C LYS A 561 1.31 -10.81 34.12
N VAL A 562 1.19 -10.17 35.28
CA VAL A 562 2.31 -9.43 35.91
C VAL A 562 3.49 -10.35 36.23
N ALA A 563 4.63 -10.15 35.56
CA ALA A 563 5.87 -10.90 35.82
C ALA A 563 6.64 -10.31 37.02
N GLY A 564 7.07 -11.16 37.96
CA GLY A 564 8.01 -10.77 39.02
C GLY A 564 7.42 -10.41 40.38
N THR A 565 6.09 -10.47 40.57
CA THR A 565 5.49 -10.33 41.90
C THR A 565 5.43 -11.71 42.57
N GLY A 566 6.21 -11.93 43.63
CA GLY A 566 6.17 -13.14 44.47
C GLY A 566 4.89 -13.30 45.30
N VAL A 567 3.76 -12.80 44.80
CA VAL A 567 2.46 -12.80 45.45
C VAL A 567 1.82 -14.18 45.26
N ALA A 568 1.31 -14.76 46.34
CA ALA A 568 0.61 -16.04 46.30
C ALA A 568 -0.57 -16.01 45.32
N LEU A 569 -0.77 -17.11 44.58
CA LEU A 569 -1.79 -17.23 43.54
C LEU A 569 -3.20 -16.84 44.02
N ASP A 570 -3.57 -17.23 45.24
CA ASP A 570 -4.90 -16.97 45.81
C ASP A 570 -5.12 -15.48 46.09
N ASN A 571 -4.11 -14.77 46.60
CA ASN A 571 -4.19 -13.33 46.85
C ASN A 571 -4.40 -12.55 45.53
N ARG A 572 -3.83 -13.05 44.44
CA ARG A 572 -4.00 -12.45 43.11
C ARG A 572 -5.41 -12.69 42.55
N VAL A 573 -5.96 -13.90 42.70
CA VAL A 573 -7.34 -14.21 42.27
C VAL A 573 -8.34 -13.30 43.00
N GLU A 574 -8.13 -13.08 44.29
CA GLU A 574 -9.00 -12.22 45.11
C GLU A 574 -8.86 -10.74 44.74
N ALA A 575 -7.64 -10.26 44.49
CA ALA A 575 -7.41 -8.89 44.02
C ALA A 575 -8.14 -8.61 42.69
N ILE A 576 -8.04 -9.52 41.71
CA ILE A 576 -8.73 -9.38 40.42
C ILE A 576 -10.25 -9.33 40.62
N CYS A 577 -10.82 -10.27 41.39
CA CYS A 577 -12.26 -10.29 41.65
C CYS A 577 -12.74 -9.03 42.38
N SER A 578 -11.95 -8.53 43.34
CA SER A 578 -12.27 -7.31 44.08
C SER A 578 -12.25 -6.08 43.17
N ASN A 579 -11.24 -5.95 42.31
CA ASN A 579 -11.11 -4.82 41.40
C ASN A 579 -12.22 -4.79 40.35
N VAL A 580 -12.56 -5.96 39.78
CA VAL A 580 -13.69 -6.09 38.83
C VAL A 580 -14.99 -5.66 39.49
N ARG A 581 -15.29 -6.16 40.70
CA ARG A 581 -16.53 -5.77 41.41
C ARG A 581 -16.55 -4.31 41.79
N ALA A 582 -15.43 -3.76 42.27
CA ALA A 582 -15.33 -2.35 42.61
C ALA A 582 -15.61 -1.47 41.38
N LEU A 583 -15.08 -1.86 40.22
CA LEU A 583 -15.24 -1.11 38.99
C LEU A 583 -16.68 -1.21 38.43
N CYS A 584 -17.28 -2.40 38.43
CA CYS A 584 -18.68 -2.60 38.02
C CYS A 584 -19.67 -1.91 38.98
N ALA A 585 -19.31 -1.76 40.27
CA ALA A 585 -20.13 -1.05 41.26
C ALA A 585 -20.05 0.47 41.10
N LEU A 586 -18.93 1.01 40.62
CA LEU A 586 -18.75 2.43 40.36
C LEU A 586 -19.46 2.89 39.10
N ASP A 587 -19.46 2.06 38.04
CA ASP A 587 -20.12 2.37 36.77
C ASP A 587 -20.79 1.12 36.17
N PRO A 588 -22.14 1.11 36.02
CA PRO A 588 -22.87 0.00 35.41
C PRO A 588 -22.52 -0.27 33.94
N SER A 589 -21.93 0.69 33.23
CA SER A 589 -21.48 0.51 31.83
C SER A 589 -20.22 -0.36 31.71
N MET A 590 -19.49 -0.54 32.82
CA MET A 590 -18.31 -1.37 32.88
C MET A 590 -18.65 -2.83 33.21
N PHE A 591 -18.44 -3.72 32.24
CA PHE A 591 -18.62 -5.17 32.39
C PHE A 591 -17.61 -5.93 31.52
N ILE A 592 -17.37 -7.20 31.85
CA ILE A 592 -16.49 -8.08 31.07
C ILE A 592 -17.22 -8.54 29.80
N THR A 593 -16.64 -8.28 28.63
CA THR A 593 -17.15 -8.70 27.32
C THR A 593 -16.84 -10.16 27.01
N ARG A 594 -17.55 -10.73 26.03
CA ARG A 594 -17.33 -12.12 25.55
C ARG A 594 -15.94 -12.29 24.95
N THR A 595 -15.42 -11.27 24.27
CA THR A 595 -14.08 -11.23 23.66
C THR A 595 -12.99 -11.37 24.71
N VAL A 596 -12.98 -10.50 25.73
CA VAL A 596 -11.99 -10.54 26.83
C VAL A 596 -12.10 -11.86 27.62
N ALA A 597 -13.31 -12.35 27.88
CA ALA A 597 -13.49 -13.63 28.54
C ALA A 597 -12.98 -14.81 27.69
N ALA A 598 -13.11 -14.75 26.36
CA ALA A 598 -12.61 -15.78 25.45
C ALA A 598 -11.07 -15.78 25.40
N GLU A 599 -10.44 -14.60 25.40
CA GLU A 599 -8.98 -14.44 25.51
C GLU A 599 -8.46 -15.10 26.79
N VAL A 600 -9.05 -14.78 27.95
CA VAL A 600 -8.68 -15.39 29.24
C VAL A 600 -8.90 -16.92 29.26
N CYS A 601 -9.92 -17.42 28.56
CA CYS A 601 -10.14 -18.87 28.42
C CYS A 601 -9.06 -19.56 27.59
N LEU A 602 -8.54 -18.91 26.56
CA LEU A 602 -7.48 -19.47 25.73
C LEU A 602 -6.10 -19.36 26.41
N GLU A 603 -5.92 -18.45 27.37
CA GLU A 603 -4.75 -18.37 28.26
C GLU A 603 -4.81 -19.31 29.48
N ALA A 604 -5.76 -20.27 29.51
CA ALA A 604 -5.98 -21.11 30.70
C ALA A 604 -4.77 -21.95 31.15
N GLU A 605 -3.75 -22.14 30.30
CA GLU A 605 -2.47 -22.79 30.68
C GLU A 605 -1.35 -21.79 31.00
N SER A 606 -1.29 -20.65 30.31
CA SER A 606 -0.24 -19.64 30.50
C SER A 606 -0.50 -18.74 31.72
N ASN A 607 -1.78 -18.52 32.07
CA ASN A 607 -2.26 -17.60 33.12
C ASN A 607 -3.38 -18.23 33.98
N GLU A 608 -3.01 -19.19 34.84
CA GLU A 608 -3.97 -19.92 35.69
C GLU A 608 -4.74 -19.02 36.68
N ALA A 609 -4.12 -17.94 37.17
CA ALA A 609 -4.74 -17.02 38.12
C ALA A 609 -5.93 -16.26 37.48
N ALA A 610 -5.76 -15.77 36.25
CA ALA A 610 -6.82 -15.08 35.52
C ALA A 610 -8.00 -16.03 35.23
N TYR A 611 -7.71 -17.25 34.77
CA TYR A 611 -8.73 -18.25 34.49
C TYR A 611 -9.52 -18.67 35.75
N LYS A 612 -8.85 -18.85 36.90
CA LYS A 612 -9.53 -19.12 38.19
C LYS A 612 -10.40 -17.95 38.64
N ALA A 613 -9.94 -16.71 38.45
CA ALA A 613 -10.72 -15.51 38.76
C ALA A 613 -11.98 -15.43 37.89
N LEU A 614 -11.87 -15.65 36.58
CA LEU A 614 -13.02 -15.66 35.66
C LEU A 614 -14.08 -16.69 36.06
N LYS A 615 -13.66 -17.91 36.45
CA LYS A 615 -14.57 -18.93 36.96
C LYS A 615 -15.24 -18.55 38.28
N ARG A 616 -14.54 -17.82 39.15
CA ARG A 616 -15.12 -17.35 40.42
C ARG A 616 -16.18 -16.30 40.16
N LEU A 617 -15.96 -15.41 39.18
CA LEU A 617 -16.92 -14.40 38.72
C LEU A 617 -18.16 -15.01 38.05
N ASP A 618 -17.99 -16.06 37.23
CA ASP A 618 -19.12 -16.82 36.63
C ASP A 618 -20.00 -17.46 37.72
N ARG A 619 -19.38 -18.06 38.75
CA ARG A 619 -20.11 -18.68 39.87
C ARG A 619 -20.82 -17.67 40.76
N SER A 620 -20.29 -16.46 40.91
CA SER A 620 -20.95 -15.40 41.66
C SER A 620 -22.02 -14.66 40.86
N GLY A 621 -22.15 -14.91 39.55
CA GLY A 621 -23.10 -14.23 38.68
C GLY A 621 -22.70 -12.80 38.33
N ASP A 622 -21.41 -12.46 38.46
CA ASP A 622 -20.88 -11.13 38.15
C ASP A 622 -20.69 -10.92 36.63
N LEU A 623 -20.81 -11.98 35.82
CA LEU A 623 -20.73 -11.93 34.36
C LEU A 623 -22.11 -11.78 33.71
N PRO A 624 -22.25 -10.98 32.63
CA PRO A 624 -23.53 -10.81 31.94
C PRO A 624 -23.91 -12.01 31.04
N PHE A 625 -23.07 -13.04 30.93
CA PHE A 625 -23.31 -14.25 30.15
C PHE A 625 -22.75 -15.49 30.86
N ALA A 626 -23.28 -16.66 30.49
CA ALA A 626 -22.80 -17.94 30.99
C ALA A 626 -21.51 -18.38 30.28
N LEU A 627 -20.46 -18.68 31.04
CA LEU A 627 -19.16 -19.09 30.50
C LEU A 627 -19.23 -20.38 29.64
N SER A 628 -20.19 -21.27 29.91
CA SER A 628 -20.42 -22.49 29.11
C SER A 628 -20.86 -22.21 27.67
N ASN A 629 -21.62 -21.12 27.45
CA ASN A 629 -22.06 -20.74 26.10
C ASN A 629 -20.89 -20.14 25.32
N LEU A 630 -20.09 -19.31 25.98
CA LEU A 630 -18.86 -18.74 25.41
C LEU A 630 -17.91 -19.83 24.93
N VAL A 631 -17.61 -20.81 25.79
CA VAL A 631 -16.69 -21.92 25.46
C VAL A 631 -17.18 -22.74 24.26
N ARG A 632 -18.50 -22.91 24.11
CA ARG A 632 -19.11 -23.57 22.95
C ARG A 632 -18.82 -22.81 21.66
N ASP A 633 -18.97 -21.48 21.69
CA ASP A 633 -18.74 -20.62 20.53
C ASP A 633 -17.26 -20.56 20.15
N VAL A 634 -16.37 -20.46 21.15
CA VAL A 634 -14.92 -20.53 20.95
C VAL A 634 -14.53 -21.84 20.25
N ILE A 635 -14.99 -23.00 20.72
CA ILE A 635 -14.64 -24.30 20.08
C ILE A 635 -15.22 -24.42 18.66
N ARG A 636 -16.40 -23.85 18.37
CA ARG A 636 -16.96 -23.83 17.00
C ARG A 636 -16.05 -23.07 16.04
N MET A 637 -15.46 -21.96 16.47
CA MET A 637 -14.60 -21.12 15.63
C MET A 637 -13.35 -21.87 15.14
N PHE A 638 -12.79 -22.75 15.97
CA PHE A 638 -11.57 -23.50 15.63
C PHE A 638 -11.75 -24.55 14.51
N ALA A 639 -12.98 -24.90 14.11
CA ALA A 639 -13.23 -25.87 13.03
C ALA A 639 -12.57 -25.48 11.69
N LYS A 640 -12.37 -24.18 11.44
CA LYS A 640 -11.74 -23.62 10.23
C LYS A 640 -10.35 -23.04 10.49
N ALA A 641 -9.86 -23.05 11.73
CA ALA A 641 -8.61 -22.41 12.12
C ALA A 641 -7.42 -23.38 12.08
N ARG A 642 -6.29 -22.97 11.48
CA ARG A 642 -5.05 -23.77 11.45
C ARG A 642 -4.50 -24.07 12.84
N ALA A 643 -4.72 -23.15 13.78
CA ALA A 643 -4.32 -23.27 15.16
C ALA A 643 -4.67 -24.63 15.76
N ILE A 644 -5.75 -25.30 15.33
CA ILE A 644 -6.14 -26.64 15.81
C ILE A 644 -5.07 -27.73 15.60
N THR A 645 -4.11 -27.50 14.71
CA THR A 645 -3.00 -28.43 14.45
C THR A 645 -1.85 -28.28 15.44
N THR A 646 -1.82 -27.22 16.25
CA THR A 646 -0.78 -27.03 17.28
C THR A 646 -1.13 -27.81 18.55
N ASN A 647 -0.11 -28.37 19.21
CA ASN A 647 -0.34 -29.18 20.40
C ASN A 647 -0.87 -28.34 21.59
N ALA A 648 -0.38 -27.10 21.75
CA ALA A 648 -0.81 -26.20 22.81
C ALA A 648 -2.32 -25.90 22.75
N THR A 649 -2.83 -25.53 21.58
CA THR A 649 -4.26 -25.22 21.40
C THR A 649 -5.12 -26.47 21.55
N SER A 650 -4.65 -27.64 21.09
CA SER A 650 -5.34 -28.92 21.30
C SER A 650 -5.50 -29.25 22.78
N ILE A 651 -4.47 -28.99 23.60
CA ILE A 651 -4.53 -29.19 25.06
C ILE A 651 -5.51 -28.21 25.69
N ILE A 652 -5.45 -26.91 25.32
CA ILE A 652 -6.38 -25.88 25.81
C ILE A 652 -7.84 -26.22 25.48
N LEU A 653 -8.14 -26.54 24.21
CA LEU A 653 -9.49 -26.90 23.78
C LEU A 653 -9.99 -28.17 24.48
N THR A 654 -9.10 -29.15 24.72
CA THR A 654 -9.42 -30.36 25.49
C THR A 654 -9.74 -30.03 26.95
N LYS A 655 -8.96 -29.14 27.58
CA LYS A 655 -9.20 -28.66 28.94
C LYS A 655 -10.55 -27.93 29.06
N LEU A 656 -10.83 -26.99 28.15
CA LEU A 656 -12.10 -26.25 28.12
C LEU A 656 -13.31 -27.16 27.89
N TYR A 657 -13.19 -28.10 26.94
CA TYR A 657 -14.25 -29.06 26.63
C TYR A 657 -14.54 -30.00 27.82
N THR A 658 -13.50 -30.56 28.45
CA THR A 658 -13.65 -31.47 29.61
C THR A 658 -14.19 -30.76 30.86
N GLU A 659 -13.96 -29.46 30.97
CA GLU A 659 -14.39 -28.66 32.11
C GLU A 659 -15.84 -28.20 32.00
N PHE A 660 -16.28 -27.71 30.82
CA PHE A 660 -17.61 -27.09 30.64
C PHE A 660 -18.60 -27.90 29.79
N LEU A 661 -18.13 -28.66 28.80
CA LEU A 661 -18.99 -29.27 27.76
C LEU A 661 -19.01 -30.80 27.81
N HIS A 662 -18.32 -31.40 28.79
CA HIS A 662 -18.22 -32.85 28.88
C HIS A 662 -19.60 -33.51 29.14
N PRO A 663 -19.93 -34.63 28.46
CA PRO A 663 -21.24 -35.30 28.58
C PRO A 663 -21.58 -35.81 29.98
N THR A 664 -20.60 -35.98 30.88
CA THR A 664 -20.85 -36.42 32.27
C THR A 664 -21.10 -35.28 33.26
N LYS A 665 -20.77 -34.02 32.88
CA LYS A 665 -20.98 -32.82 33.71
C LYS A 665 -22.16 -31.98 33.22
N SER A 666 -22.39 -31.95 31.91
CA SER A 666 -23.64 -31.45 31.34
C SER A 666 -24.73 -32.52 31.51
N SER A 667 -25.97 -32.10 31.80
CA SER A 667 -27.09 -33.03 31.98
C SER A 667 -27.17 -34.00 30.78
N PRO A 668 -27.37 -35.32 30.99
CA PRO A 668 -27.21 -36.37 29.97
C PRO A 668 -28.17 -36.31 28.76
N ALA A 669 -28.93 -35.22 28.62
CA ALA A 669 -29.97 -35.02 27.62
C ALA A 669 -29.61 -34.01 26.50
N VAL A 670 -28.50 -33.25 26.62
CA VAL A 670 -28.15 -32.25 25.59
C VAL A 670 -27.17 -32.86 24.58
N PRO A 671 -27.57 -33.09 23.32
CA PRO A 671 -26.65 -33.56 22.29
C PRO A 671 -25.52 -32.55 22.09
N VAL A 672 -24.28 -33.04 22.10
CA VAL A 672 -23.10 -32.22 21.79
C VAL A 672 -23.28 -31.67 20.37
N ASP A 673 -23.14 -30.36 20.23
CA ASP A 673 -23.26 -29.69 18.94
C ASP A 673 -22.36 -30.38 17.88
N PRO A 674 -22.92 -30.75 16.71
CA PRO A 674 -22.16 -31.35 15.60
C PRO A 674 -20.88 -30.60 15.23
N ARG A 675 -20.90 -29.26 15.29
CA ARG A 675 -19.72 -28.44 14.95
C ARG A 675 -18.62 -28.55 16.02
N VAL A 676 -18.99 -28.53 17.29
CA VAL A 676 -18.05 -28.71 18.42
C VAL A 676 -17.45 -30.11 18.39
N ARG A 677 -18.31 -31.12 18.17
CA ARG A 677 -17.91 -32.52 18.00
C ARG A 677 -16.89 -32.66 16.86
N ARG A 678 -17.13 -32.03 15.71
CA ARG A 678 -16.20 -32.03 14.57
C ARG A 678 -14.86 -31.38 14.93
N THR A 679 -14.84 -30.22 15.57
CA THR A 679 -13.60 -29.58 16.03
C THR A 679 -12.82 -30.50 16.96
N MET A 680 -13.47 -31.11 17.95
CA MET A 680 -12.79 -31.99 18.88
C MET A 680 -12.25 -33.26 18.19
N LEU A 681 -12.96 -33.84 17.23
CA LEU A 681 -12.44 -34.95 16.41
C LEU A 681 -11.23 -34.51 15.57
N LEU A 682 -11.22 -33.29 15.05
CA LEU A 682 -10.05 -32.74 14.34
C LEU A 682 -8.84 -32.62 15.28
N THR A 683 -8.99 -32.21 16.54
CA THR A 683 -7.86 -32.18 17.49
C THR A 683 -7.23 -33.55 17.70
N VAL A 684 -8.02 -34.63 17.63
CA VAL A 684 -7.52 -36.01 17.78
C VAL A 684 -6.81 -36.50 16.53
N PHE A 685 -7.39 -36.28 15.34
CA PHE A 685 -6.90 -36.85 14.09
C PHE A 685 -5.90 -35.96 13.33
N ALA A 686 -5.82 -34.66 13.66
CA ALA A 686 -4.84 -33.73 13.06
C ALA A 686 -3.53 -33.66 13.85
N ALA A 687 -3.52 -34.06 15.13
CA ALA A 687 -2.31 -34.13 15.95
C ALA A 687 -1.42 -35.29 15.47
N GLU A 688 -0.29 -34.96 14.83
CA GLU A 688 0.84 -35.80 14.39
C GLU A 688 0.57 -37.26 13.93
N PRO A 689 1.08 -37.70 12.76
CA PRO A 689 0.90 -39.06 12.24
C PRO A 689 1.60 -40.17 13.07
N ALA A 690 2.21 -39.84 14.21
CA ALA A 690 3.00 -40.74 15.05
C ALA A 690 2.27 -41.29 16.29
N LEU A 691 1.03 -40.86 16.58
CA LEU A 691 0.28 -41.44 17.69
C LEU A 691 -0.07 -42.90 17.40
N LEU A 692 0.36 -43.80 18.28
CA LEU A 692 -0.04 -45.21 18.28
C LEU A 692 -1.59 -45.29 18.36
N GLN A 693 -2.21 -46.15 17.55
CA GLN A 693 -3.67 -46.33 17.47
C GLN A 693 -4.36 -46.48 18.84
N ASN A 694 -3.69 -47.09 19.82
CA ASN A 694 -4.21 -47.24 21.18
C ASN A 694 -4.38 -45.90 21.91
N ALA A 695 -3.46 -44.94 21.69
CA ALA A 695 -3.53 -43.60 22.28
C ALA A 695 -4.65 -42.75 21.65
N MET A 696 -4.95 -42.95 20.37
CA MET A 696 -6.10 -42.30 19.72
C MET A 696 -7.42 -42.80 20.30
N LYS A 697 -7.55 -44.12 20.51
CA LYS A 697 -8.72 -44.72 21.15
C LYS A 697 -8.92 -44.18 22.56
N GLU A 698 -7.86 -44.14 23.37
CA GLU A 698 -7.90 -43.62 24.73
C GLU A 698 -8.34 -42.15 24.76
N ARG A 699 -7.81 -41.30 23.87
CA ARG A 699 -8.22 -39.88 23.74
C ARG A 699 -9.69 -39.70 23.34
N ILE A 700 -10.22 -40.52 22.43
CA ILE A 700 -11.63 -40.44 22.01
C ILE A 700 -12.56 -40.89 23.15
N GLN A 701 -12.13 -41.88 23.94
CA GLN A 701 -12.87 -42.35 25.12
C GLN A 701 -12.86 -41.32 26.25
N THR A 702 -11.73 -40.70 26.54
CA THR A 702 -11.63 -39.66 27.59
C THR A 702 -12.41 -38.40 27.25
N LEU A 703 -12.56 -38.07 25.96
CA LEU A 703 -13.38 -36.96 25.49
C LEU A 703 -14.88 -37.30 25.37
N GLY A 704 -15.28 -38.56 25.58
CA GLY A 704 -16.68 -38.98 25.46
C GLY A 704 -17.26 -38.81 24.05
N LEU A 705 -16.43 -38.88 23.01
CA LEU A 705 -16.85 -38.65 21.61
C LEU A 705 -17.35 -39.93 20.91
N GLN A 706 -17.41 -41.07 21.60
CA GLN A 706 -17.95 -42.30 21.02
C GLN A 706 -19.49 -42.28 21.00
N PRO A 707 -20.12 -42.83 19.95
CA PRO A 707 -19.53 -43.51 18.79
C PRO A 707 -19.25 -42.58 17.59
N ILE A 708 -18.28 -42.91 16.73
CA ILE A 708 -17.97 -42.16 15.49
C ILE A 708 -18.80 -42.68 14.31
N ASN A 709 -19.50 -41.78 13.62
CA ASN A 709 -20.31 -42.10 12.42
C ASN A 709 -19.51 -42.00 11.12
N LEU A 710 -20.04 -42.57 10.03
CA LEU A 710 -19.44 -42.41 8.69
C LEU A 710 -19.42 -40.95 8.23
N ASP A 711 -20.45 -40.18 8.58
CA ASP A 711 -20.53 -38.77 8.26
C ASP A 711 -19.47 -37.96 9.01
N ASP A 712 -19.24 -38.26 10.29
CA ASP A 712 -18.14 -37.66 11.07
C ASP A 712 -16.77 -37.95 10.41
N ALA A 713 -16.55 -39.21 10.02
CA ALA A 713 -15.31 -39.62 9.36
C ALA A 713 -15.12 -38.93 8.00
N LYS A 714 -16.18 -38.84 7.20
CA LYS A 714 -16.19 -38.10 5.92
C LYS A 714 -15.86 -36.63 6.16
N GLU A 715 -16.49 -35.99 7.13
CA GLU A 715 -16.28 -34.58 7.45
C GLU A 715 -14.87 -34.26 7.95
N VAL A 716 -14.29 -35.15 8.76
CA VAL A 716 -12.90 -35.05 9.23
C VAL A 716 -11.92 -35.25 8.06
N LEU A 717 -12.14 -36.26 7.21
CA LEU A 717 -11.29 -36.53 6.04
C LEU A 717 -11.36 -35.41 4.99
N LEU A 718 -12.49 -34.74 4.85
CA LEU A 718 -12.65 -33.60 3.94
C LEU A 718 -12.00 -32.33 4.47
N SER A 719 -11.77 -32.19 5.78
CA SER A 719 -11.16 -31.00 6.39
C SER A 719 -9.82 -30.63 5.74
N ALA A 720 -9.47 -29.34 5.67
CA ALA A 720 -8.24 -28.89 5.03
C ALA A 720 -6.95 -29.34 5.76
N PHE A 721 -7.07 -29.77 7.02
CA PHE A 721 -5.94 -30.03 7.92
C PHE A 721 -5.55 -31.51 8.02
N VAL A 722 -6.43 -32.44 7.60
CA VAL A 722 -6.17 -33.89 7.66
C VAL A 722 -5.58 -34.36 6.32
N GLU A 723 -4.31 -34.76 6.32
CA GLU A 723 -3.62 -35.24 5.11
C GLU A 723 -3.68 -36.77 4.93
N SER A 724 -3.67 -37.52 6.04
CA SER A 724 -3.61 -38.98 6.04
C SER A 724 -4.98 -39.61 6.28
N HIS A 725 -5.40 -40.49 5.36
CA HIS A 725 -6.65 -41.26 5.51
C HIS A 725 -6.44 -42.52 6.38
N TYR A 726 -5.22 -43.03 6.47
CA TYR A 726 -4.90 -44.30 7.11
C TYR A 726 -5.36 -44.40 8.58
N PRO A 727 -5.12 -43.40 9.47
CA PRO A 727 -5.49 -43.51 10.88
C PRO A 727 -7.00 -43.68 11.10
N ILE A 728 -7.82 -42.97 10.32
CA ILE A 728 -9.29 -42.99 10.44
C ILE A 728 -9.85 -44.29 9.86
N PHE A 729 -9.33 -44.76 8.73
CA PHE A 729 -9.76 -46.03 8.13
C PHE A 729 -9.38 -47.24 8.99
N GLU A 730 -8.21 -47.23 9.62
CA GLU A 730 -7.79 -48.29 10.54
C GLU A 730 -8.64 -48.30 11.83
N TYR A 731 -8.96 -47.11 12.38
CA TYR A 731 -9.86 -46.98 13.52
C TYR A 731 -11.25 -47.57 13.22
N LEU A 732 -11.86 -47.18 12.09
CA LEU A 732 -13.16 -47.68 11.64
C LEU A 732 -13.13 -49.21 11.44
N ARG A 733 -12.07 -49.75 10.85
CA ARG A 733 -11.93 -51.19 10.59
C ARG A 733 -11.88 -52.03 11.87
N ARG A 734 -11.27 -51.53 12.95
CA ARG A 734 -11.09 -52.26 14.22
C ARG A 734 -12.26 -52.07 15.18
N GLU A 735 -12.73 -50.84 15.35
CA GLU A 735 -13.73 -50.51 16.37
C GLU A 735 -15.17 -50.64 15.85
N GLY A 736 -15.43 -50.45 14.55
CA GLY A 736 -16.77 -50.54 13.96
C GLY A 736 -17.64 -49.29 14.15
N ILE A 737 -18.82 -49.27 13.52
CA ILE A 737 -19.78 -48.15 13.53
C ILE A 737 -21.06 -48.60 14.26
N PRO A 738 -21.82 -47.71 14.93
CA PRO A 738 -23.15 -48.04 15.45
C PRO A 738 -24.08 -48.50 14.35
N ASP A 739 -24.83 -49.58 14.61
CA ASP A 739 -25.86 -50.04 13.68
C ASP A 739 -27.10 -49.11 13.76
N PRO A 740 -27.43 -48.35 12.70
CA PRO A 740 -28.58 -47.44 12.71
C PRO A 740 -29.94 -48.17 12.81
N GLN A 741 -30.00 -49.48 12.56
CA GLN A 741 -31.24 -50.27 12.62
C GLN A 741 -31.40 -51.07 13.94
N ALA A 742 -30.39 -51.09 14.80
CA ALA A 742 -30.45 -51.85 16.06
C ALA A 742 -31.03 -51.01 17.22
N ARG A 743 -32.08 -51.51 17.87
CA ARG A 743 -32.68 -50.91 19.11
C ARG A 743 -31.71 -50.79 20.30
N LYS A 744 -30.52 -51.41 20.24
CA LYS A 744 -29.45 -51.32 21.23
C LYS A 744 -28.16 -50.96 20.49
N HIS A 745 -27.28 -50.18 21.12
CA HIS A 745 -25.98 -49.70 20.61
C HIS A 745 -25.03 -50.87 20.27
N ARG A 746 -25.36 -51.68 19.26
CA ARG A 746 -24.52 -52.73 18.73
C ARG A 746 -23.58 -52.12 17.71
N ILE A 747 -22.30 -52.36 17.92
CA ILE A 747 -21.24 -51.89 17.03
C ILE A 747 -21.04 -52.95 15.94
N ARG A 748 -21.23 -52.56 14.67
CA ARG A 748 -21.06 -53.41 13.50
C ARG A 748 -19.68 -53.18 12.90
N ARG A 749 -18.97 -54.26 12.54
CA ARG A 749 -17.69 -54.15 11.80
C ARG A 749 -17.96 -53.57 10.41
N VAL A 750 -17.18 -52.56 10.04
CA VAL A 750 -17.29 -51.90 8.74
C VAL A 750 -16.81 -52.85 7.65
N SER A 751 -17.62 -53.06 6.63
CA SER A 751 -17.24 -53.93 5.51
C SER A 751 -16.17 -53.26 4.63
N SER A 752 -15.35 -54.07 3.96
CA SER A 752 -14.37 -53.54 2.99
C SER A 752 -15.06 -52.76 1.85
N GLY A 753 -16.30 -53.13 1.52
CA GLY A 753 -17.14 -52.41 0.54
C GLY A 753 -17.57 -51.03 1.02
N GLU A 754 -17.98 -50.87 2.28
CA GLU A 754 -18.36 -49.58 2.86
C GLU A 754 -17.17 -48.61 2.98
N LEU A 755 -15.98 -49.13 3.30
CA LEU A 755 -14.75 -48.32 3.29
C LEU A 755 -14.38 -47.88 1.86
N ARG A 756 -14.61 -48.73 0.85
CA ARG A 756 -14.43 -48.37 -0.56
C ARG A 756 -15.40 -47.27 -1.00
N MET A 757 -16.68 -47.36 -0.62
CA MET A 757 -17.68 -46.32 -0.89
C MET A 757 -17.30 -44.99 -0.22
N LEU A 758 -16.82 -45.02 1.03
CA LEU A 758 -16.33 -43.82 1.71
C LEU A 758 -15.09 -43.22 1.00
N ALA A 759 -14.15 -44.06 0.56
CA ALA A 759 -12.98 -43.62 -0.19
C ALA A 759 -13.35 -42.98 -1.53
N GLU A 760 -14.34 -43.53 -2.23
CA GLU A 760 -14.88 -42.99 -3.48
C GLU A 760 -15.53 -41.61 -3.26
N GLN A 761 -16.41 -41.48 -2.27
CA GLN A 761 -17.03 -40.19 -1.94
C GLN A 761 -15.98 -39.15 -1.55
N VAL A 762 -14.98 -39.52 -0.75
CA VAL A 762 -13.90 -38.61 -0.35
C VAL A 762 -13.04 -38.22 -1.55
N ALA A 763 -12.75 -39.14 -2.47
CA ALA A 763 -11.98 -38.85 -3.68
C ALA A 763 -12.72 -37.85 -4.60
N LEU A 764 -14.00 -38.10 -4.89
CA LEU A 764 -14.84 -37.22 -5.72
C LEU A 764 -14.95 -35.80 -5.12
N HIS A 765 -15.16 -35.68 -3.81
CA HIS A 765 -15.23 -34.37 -3.16
C HIS A 765 -13.86 -33.70 -3.04
N SER A 766 -12.78 -34.47 -2.89
CA SER A 766 -11.42 -33.93 -2.77
C SER A 766 -10.92 -33.32 -4.07
N ILE A 767 -11.42 -33.77 -5.22
CA ILE A 767 -11.08 -33.22 -6.54
C ILE A 767 -11.54 -31.76 -6.70
N THR A 768 -12.64 -31.37 -6.03
CA THR A 768 -13.12 -29.98 -6.03
C THR A 768 -12.29 -29.06 -5.12
N ARG A 769 -11.42 -29.60 -4.26
CA ARG A 769 -10.62 -28.85 -3.27
C ARG A 769 -9.15 -28.82 -3.66
N GLU A 770 -8.56 -27.63 -3.76
CA GLU A 770 -7.18 -27.45 -4.25
C GLU A 770 -6.11 -28.19 -3.42
N ASN A 771 -6.29 -28.32 -2.09
CA ASN A 771 -5.24 -28.75 -1.16
C ASN A 771 -5.15 -30.26 -0.87
N LYS A 772 -5.90 -31.10 -1.60
CA LYS A 772 -6.04 -32.54 -1.28
C LYS A 772 -5.22 -33.51 -2.14
N GLY A 773 -4.24 -33.04 -2.92
CA GLY A 773 -3.49 -33.90 -3.84
C GLY A 773 -2.68 -35.01 -3.17
N LYS A 774 -2.08 -34.78 -1.99
CA LYS A 774 -1.39 -35.85 -1.23
C LYS A 774 -2.36 -36.94 -0.73
N THR A 775 -3.54 -36.53 -0.27
CA THR A 775 -4.59 -37.46 0.18
C THR A 775 -5.10 -38.30 -0.99
N LEU A 776 -5.33 -37.69 -2.15
CA LEU A 776 -5.70 -38.39 -3.38
C LEU A 776 -4.62 -39.38 -3.83
N LYS A 777 -3.35 -38.97 -3.83
CA LYS A 777 -2.23 -39.87 -4.16
C LYS A 777 -2.24 -41.14 -3.32
N ARG A 778 -2.33 -40.98 -1.99
CA ARG A 778 -2.37 -42.12 -1.07
C ARG A 778 -3.63 -42.97 -1.24
N LEU A 779 -4.79 -42.36 -1.55
CA LEU A 779 -6.02 -43.10 -1.81
C LEU A 779 -5.93 -43.93 -3.09
N PHE A 780 -5.28 -43.41 -4.14
CA PHE A 780 -5.05 -44.14 -5.40
C PHE A 780 -4.06 -45.30 -5.20
N GLU A 781 -3.02 -45.11 -4.40
CA GLU A 781 -2.10 -46.19 -4.00
C GLU A 781 -2.83 -47.30 -3.22
N ALA A 782 -3.79 -46.95 -2.35
CA ALA A 782 -4.56 -47.90 -1.56
C ALA A 782 -5.70 -48.60 -2.34
N TYR A 783 -6.33 -47.91 -3.29
CA TYR A 783 -7.44 -48.40 -4.10
C TYR A 783 -7.24 -48.05 -5.58
N PRO A 784 -6.52 -48.87 -6.36
CA PRO A 784 -6.19 -48.56 -7.76
C PRO A 784 -7.40 -48.33 -8.66
N ALA A 785 -8.53 -49.01 -8.40
CA ALA A 785 -9.77 -48.87 -9.16
C ALA A 785 -10.40 -47.46 -9.07
N LEU A 786 -10.00 -46.63 -8.10
CA LEU A 786 -10.47 -45.24 -8.01
C LEU A 786 -9.96 -44.37 -9.16
N LYS A 787 -8.84 -44.73 -9.80
CA LYS A 787 -8.26 -43.97 -10.92
C LYS A 787 -9.21 -43.90 -12.12
N ASP A 788 -9.87 -45.01 -12.42
CA ASP A 788 -10.80 -45.13 -13.54
C ASP A 788 -12.15 -44.47 -13.22
N VAL A 789 -12.65 -44.65 -11.99
CA VAL A 789 -13.89 -44.02 -11.51
C VAL A 789 -13.79 -42.49 -11.53
N VAL A 790 -12.66 -41.94 -11.09
CA VAL A 790 -12.40 -40.50 -11.15
C VAL A 790 -12.29 -40.00 -12.58
N ALA A 791 -11.64 -40.76 -13.47
CA ALA A 791 -11.52 -40.38 -14.87
C ALA A 791 -12.89 -40.35 -15.57
N GLU A 792 -13.73 -41.36 -15.33
CA GLU A 792 -15.09 -41.42 -15.87
C GLU A 792 -15.97 -40.28 -15.35
N ALA A 793 -15.95 -40.01 -14.04
CA ALA A 793 -16.72 -38.92 -13.43
C ALA A 793 -16.31 -37.54 -13.98
N VAL A 794 -15.00 -37.28 -14.13
CA VAL A 794 -14.52 -35.99 -14.66
C VAL A 794 -14.90 -35.80 -16.13
N LEU A 795 -14.82 -36.86 -16.95
CA LEU A 795 -15.13 -36.76 -18.38
C LEU A 795 -16.63 -36.66 -18.67
N THR A 796 -17.48 -37.24 -17.81
CA THR A 796 -18.94 -37.21 -17.95
C THR A 796 -19.57 -35.96 -17.34
N GLU A 797 -19.18 -35.56 -16.13
CA GLU A 797 -19.84 -34.48 -15.39
C GLU A 797 -19.20 -33.09 -15.58
N HIS A 798 -17.95 -33.02 -16.05
CA HIS A 798 -17.16 -31.79 -16.02
C HIS A 798 -16.59 -31.36 -17.38
N ARG A 799 -17.10 -31.87 -18.50
CA ARG A 799 -16.70 -31.35 -19.82
C ARG A 799 -17.38 -30.01 -20.10
N ILE A 800 -16.61 -28.99 -20.50
CA ILE A 800 -17.12 -27.65 -20.85
C ILE A 800 -17.09 -27.49 -22.37
N GLU A 801 -18.24 -27.18 -22.98
CA GLU A 801 -18.36 -26.81 -24.39
C GLU A 801 -18.41 -25.28 -24.57
N MET A 802 -17.94 -24.78 -25.73
CA MET A 802 -17.83 -23.34 -26.01
C MET A 802 -19.18 -22.60 -25.99
N GLU A 803 -20.29 -23.27 -26.31
CA GLU A 803 -21.63 -22.66 -26.34
C GLU A 803 -22.23 -22.50 -24.94
N GLY A 804 -21.79 -23.29 -23.96
CA GLY A 804 -22.29 -23.26 -22.57
C GLY A 804 -21.62 -22.24 -21.65
N ILE A 805 -20.65 -21.45 -22.14
CA ILE A 805 -19.94 -20.44 -21.36
C ILE A 805 -20.67 -19.09 -21.45
N VAL A 806 -21.35 -18.70 -20.37
CA VAL A 806 -22.05 -17.41 -20.24
C VAL A 806 -21.09 -16.35 -19.66
N PRO A 807 -20.99 -15.14 -20.23
CA PRO A 807 -20.18 -14.06 -19.66
C PRO A 807 -20.75 -13.61 -18.30
N GLY A 808 -19.95 -13.67 -17.24
CA GLY A 808 -20.32 -13.19 -15.89
C GLY A 808 -20.55 -14.27 -14.83
N GLU A 809 -20.97 -15.49 -15.20
CA GLU A 809 -21.12 -16.61 -14.25
C GLU A 809 -19.78 -17.33 -14.06
N THR A 810 -19.07 -17.02 -12.97
CA THR A 810 -17.80 -17.68 -12.62
C THR A 810 -18.00 -18.80 -11.61
N SER A 811 -18.30 -20.03 -12.04
CA SER A 811 -18.21 -21.16 -11.10
C SER A 811 -18.09 -22.55 -11.74
N ALA A 812 -17.02 -22.81 -12.50
CA ALA A 812 -16.71 -24.18 -12.87
C ALA A 812 -16.34 -25.00 -11.61
N ARG A 813 -16.79 -26.24 -11.46
CA ARG A 813 -16.66 -27.00 -10.19
C ARG A 813 -15.24 -27.49 -9.87
N LEU A 814 -14.38 -27.69 -10.87
CA LEU A 814 -13.02 -28.21 -10.68
C LEU A 814 -11.96 -27.10 -10.59
N ALA A 815 -10.87 -27.32 -9.86
CA ALA A 815 -9.79 -26.35 -9.71
C ALA A 815 -10.21 -24.97 -9.14
N ARG A 816 -11.32 -24.92 -8.37
CA ARG A 816 -11.74 -23.71 -7.66
C ARG A 816 -10.69 -23.32 -6.62
N SER A 817 -10.30 -22.05 -6.64
CA SER A 817 -9.45 -21.48 -5.59
C SER A 817 -10.25 -21.29 -4.30
N ILE A 818 -9.67 -21.64 -3.16
CA ILE A 818 -10.26 -21.36 -1.85
C ILE A 818 -10.45 -19.85 -1.63
N TYR A 819 -9.62 -19.03 -2.30
CA TYR A 819 -9.63 -17.57 -2.17
C TYR A 819 -10.77 -16.89 -2.94
N ARG A 820 -11.51 -17.61 -3.81
CA ARG A 820 -12.62 -17.02 -4.60
C ARG A 820 -13.99 -17.19 -3.94
N ASN A 821 -14.13 -18.10 -2.98
CA ASN A 821 -15.41 -18.46 -2.34
C ASN A 821 -15.83 -17.53 -1.18
N SER A 822 -15.25 -16.33 -1.04
CA SER A 822 -15.71 -15.36 -0.03
C SER A 822 -16.10 -13.99 -0.60
N VAL A 823 -16.14 -13.81 -1.92
CA VAL A 823 -16.38 -12.48 -2.52
C VAL A 823 -17.61 -12.43 -3.43
N ASN A 824 -18.23 -13.56 -3.81
CA ASN A 824 -19.25 -13.57 -4.88
C ASN A 824 -20.56 -14.30 -4.52
N GLU A 825 -21.17 -14.07 -3.35
CA GLU A 825 -22.60 -14.42 -3.19
C GLU A 825 -23.56 -13.24 -3.02
N ASP A 826 -23.13 -12.01 -2.76
CA ASP A 826 -24.05 -10.86 -2.76
C ASP A 826 -23.35 -9.59 -3.28
N ALA A 827 -23.53 -9.29 -4.57
CA ALA A 827 -23.24 -7.96 -5.11
C ALA A 827 -24.05 -7.71 -6.40
N ASP A 828 -25.21 -7.07 -6.27
CA ASP A 828 -25.53 -5.93 -7.13
C ASP A 828 -26.36 -4.85 -6.39
N ASP A 829 -25.91 -3.61 -6.61
CA ASP A 829 -26.44 -2.27 -6.37
C ASP A 829 -26.57 -1.62 -4.97
N GLY A 830 -25.85 -0.49 -4.79
CA GLY A 830 -26.32 0.70 -4.05
C GLY A 830 -25.62 1.10 -2.73
N SER A 831 -25.08 2.34 -2.71
CA SER A 831 -24.83 3.27 -1.56
C SER A 831 -23.82 2.85 -0.48
N ASP A 832 -22.68 3.54 -0.35
CA ASP A 832 -22.36 4.72 0.49
C ASP A 832 -21.54 4.29 1.71
N SER A 833 -20.68 5.20 2.20
CA SER A 833 -20.08 5.35 3.55
C SER A 833 -19.95 4.10 4.42
N ASP A 834 -18.85 3.78 5.09
CA ASP A 834 -17.68 4.52 5.55
C ASP A 834 -16.81 3.44 6.23
N SER A 835 -15.72 3.87 6.86
CA SER A 835 -14.84 3.12 7.77
C SER A 835 -13.83 2.17 7.09
N GLU A 836 -12.52 2.46 7.17
CA GLU A 836 -11.70 2.40 8.41
C GLU A 836 -11.73 0.93 8.89
N ASP A 837 -10.66 0.14 8.79
CA ASP A 837 -9.39 0.43 9.42
C ASP A 837 -8.19 -0.21 8.68
N GLY A 838 -7.01 0.39 8.70
CA GLY A 838 -6.35 0.75 9.94
C GLY A 838 -5.44 -0.41 10.29
N SER A 839 -4.33 -0.44 9.58
CA SER A 839 -2.99 -0.54 10.17
C SER A 839 -2.91 -0.97 11.64
N ASP A 840 -2.37 -2.17 11.82
CA ASP A 840 -0.93 -2.34 12.04
C ASP A 840 -0.46 -2.80 13.44
N GLU A 841 0.71 -3.46 13.31
CA GLU A 841 1.86 -3.44 14.20
C GLU A 841 1.95 -4.49 15.30
N GLU A 842 3.09 -5.19 15.31
CA GLU A 842 4.05 -5.07 16.41
C GLU A 842 5.46 -5.50 15.95
N ASP A 843 6.44 -4.60 16.15
CA ASP A 843 7.86 -4.92 16.26
C ASP A 843 8.27 -4.46 17.69
N ASP A 844 8.44 -5.44 18.58
CA ASP A 844 8.67 -5.30 20.02
C ASP A 844 10.06 -4.73 20.39
N MET A 845 10.09 -3.91 21.44
CA MET A 845 11.07 -3.96 22.55
C MET A 845 10.40 -3.45 23.84
N ASP A 846 9.71 -4.38 24.50
CA ASP A 846 9.36 -4.50 25.94
C ASP A 846 9.63 -3.30 26.87
N ILE A 847 8.64 -2.42 27.00
CA ILE A 847 8.04 -1.94 28.27
C ILE A 847 6.55 -1.75 27.99
N ASP A 848 5.71 -2.67 28.48
CA ASP A 848 4.23 -2.70 28.49
C ASP A 848 3.55 -1.74 27.47
N GLN A 849 3.50 -2.17 26.21
CA GLN A 849 2.78 -1.46 25.14
C GLN A 849 1.28 -1.68 25.31
N GLU A 850 0.55 -0.58 25.44
CA GLU A 850 -0.88 -0.62 25.61
C GLU A 850 -1.57 0.62 25.03
N GLU A 851 -1.13 1.08 23.86
CA GLU A 851 -1.65 2.31 23.27
C GLU A 851 -2.06 2.10 21.80
N SER A 852 -3.19 1.42 21.56
CA SER A 852 -3.88 1.43 20.26
C SER A 852 -5.39 1.19 20.39
N TYR A 853 -6.10 2.08 21.08
CA TYR A 853 -7.56 2.09 21.11
C TYR A 853 -8.08 3.52 20.98
N ALA A 854 -8.21 4.04 19.75
CA ALA A 854 -8.85 5.35 19.57
C ALA A 854 -9.48 5.68 18.20
N ASN A 855 -9.34 4.90 17.12
CA ASN A 855 -9.89 5.29 15.82
C ASN A 855 -10.53 4.11 15.09
N GLU A 856 -11.81 3.86 15.35
CA GLU A 856 -12.73 3.27 14.37
C GLU A 856 -14.05 4.05 14.52
N ARG A 857 -14.42 4.84 13.50
CA ARG A 857 -15.79 5.38 13.41
C ARG A 857 -16.69 4.28 12.86
N SER A 858 -17.71 3.92 13.64
CA SER A 858 -18.71 2.91 13.34
C SER A 858 -19.84 3.49 12.49
N ASP A 859 -19.93 3.07 11.23
CA ASP A 859 -21.16 3.10 10.45
C ASP A 859 -21.73 1.68 10.42
N ILE A 860 -22.74 1.43 11.26
CA ILE A 860 -23.55 0.20 11.22
C ILE A 860 -25.01 0.62 11.11
N GLU A 861 -25.62 0.18 10.01
CA GLU A 861 -27.04 0.31 9.70
C GLU A 861 -27.92 -0.27 10.81
N SER A 862 -28.90 0.53 11.24
CA SER A 862 -30.03 0.07 12.05
C SER A 862 -30.96 -0.80 11.21
N ASN A 863 -31.11 -2.07 11.56
CA ASN A 863 -32.31 -2.82 11.19
C ASN A 863 -33.04 -3.26 12.47
N ASP A 864 -34.27 -2.81 12.57
CA ASP A 864 -35.17 -3.00 13.70
C ASP A 864 -35.44 -4.48 14.01
N GLY A 865 -35.46 -4.79 15.29
CA GLY A 865 -35.87 -6.08 15.83
C GLY A 865 -35.90 -6.04 17.35
N ASP A 866 -37.01 -5.56 17.89
CA ASP A 866 -37.36 -5.49 19.33
C ASP A 866 -36.78 -6.62 20.19
N SER A 867 -35.87 -6.26 21.11
CA SER A 867 -35.82 -6.85 22.46
C SER A 867 -35.14 -5.88 23.44
N GLU A 868 -35.81 -5.57 24.54
CA GLU A 868 -35.50 -4.46 25.49
C GLU A 868 -34.27 -4.68 26.40
N ASP A 869 -33.25 -5.46 26.02
CA ASP A 869 -32.12 -5.77 26.92
C ASP A 869 -30.76 -6.03 26.22
N ASP A 870 -30.51 -5.42 25.06
CA ASP A 870 -29.29 -5.70 24.29
C ASP A 870 -28.08 -4.86 24.78
N ARG A 871 -27.53 -5.24 25.92
CA ARG A 871 -26.15 -4.83 26.29
C ARG A 871 -25.22 -5.39 25.22
N ASP A 872 -24.42 -4.54 24.55
CA ASP A 872 -23.42 -5.00 23.57
C ASP A 872 -22.34 -5.87 24.25
N LEU A 873 -22.55 -7.19 24.22
CA LEU A 873 -21.68 -8.19 24.86
C LEU A 873 -20.40 -8.47 24.03
N GLY A 874 -20.24 -7.84 22.87
CA GLY A 874 -19.14 -8.04 21.92
C GLY A 874 -19.32 -9.26 21.01
N ALA A 875 -19.07 -9.08 19.70
CA ALA A 875 -19.12 -10.15 18.70
C ALA A 875 -17.85 -11.04 18.72
N LEU A 876 -18.03 -12.37 18.72
CA LEU A 876 -16.92 -13.34 18.67
C LEU A 876 -16.44 -13.54 17.23
N GLY A 877 -15.42 -12.80 16.82
CA GLY A 877 -14.75 -12.93 15.52
C GLY A 877 -13.45 -13.73 15.58
N LEU A 878 -13.07 -14.40 14.48
CA LEU A 878 -11.74 -15.01 14.38
C LEU A 878 -10.64 -13.94 14.35
N ASP A 879 -10.94 -12.73 13.87
CA ASP A 879 -9.99 -11.62 13.75
C ASP A 879 -9.48 -11.11 15.11
N PRO A 880 -10.33 -10.80 16.13
CA PRO A 880 -9.85 -10.44 17.47
C PRO A 880 -9.10 -11.57 18.21
N LEU A 881 -9.44 -12.85 17.95
CA LEU A 881 -8.72 -14.02 18.51
C LEU A 881 -7.41 -14.36 17.75
N SER A 882 -7.29 -13.94 16.49
CA SER A 882 -6.21 -14.37 15.59
C SER A 882 -4.86 -13.71 15.90
N VAL A 883 -4.88 -12.50 16.47
CA VAL A 883 -3.67 -11.79 16.95
C VAL A 883 -2.98 -12.58 18.06
N MET A 884 -3.75 -13.17 18.97
CA MET A 884 -3.22 -13.99 20.07
C MET A 884 -2.74 -15.39 19.61
N LEU A 885 -3.44 -16.01 18.65
CA LEU A 885 -3.00 -17.27 18.05
C LEU A 885 -1.69 -17.11 17.25
N GLN A 886 -1.45 -15.95 16.64
CA GLN A 886 -0.16 -15.60 16.03
C GLN A 886 0.95 -15.40 17.07
N ARG A 887 0.62 -14.86 18.25
CA ARG A 887 1.55 -14.70 19.38
C ARG A 887 2.03 -16.06 19.94
N ASP A 888 1.12 -17.02 20.10
CA ASP A 888 1.45 -18.38 20.58
C ASP A 888 2.28 -19.19 19.56
N GLU A 889 2.02 -19.05 18.25
CA GLU A 889 2.83 -19.66 17.17
C GLU A 889 4.26 -19.09 17.11
N SER A 890 4.49 -17.88 17.63
CA SER A 890 5.81 -17.24 17.69
C SER A 890 6.66 -17.63 18.93
N SER A 891 6.05 -18.27 19.94
CA SER A 891 6.65 -18.46 21.28
C SER A 891 7.72 -19.56 21.38
N THR A 892 7.92 -20.40 20.34
CA THR A 892 9.05 -21.35 20.28
C THR A 892 10.11 -20.94 19.26
N ARG A 893 10.96 -19.95 19.61
CA ARG A 893 12.42 -19.89 19.36
C ARG A 893 12.99 -18.50 19.69
N ARG A 894 14.09 -18.48 20.44
CA ARG A 894 14.86 -17.28 20.81
C ARG A 894 15.42 -16.53 19.58
N ARG A 895 15.30 -15.19 19.65
CA ARG A 895 16.14 -14.10 19.09
C ARG A 895 16.68 -14.23 17.66
N GLY A 896 16.14 -13.41 16.77
CA GLY A 896 16.76 -13.05 15.49
C GLY A 896 15.97 -11.96 14.76
N ARG A 897 16.41 -10.70 14.88
CA ARG A 897 15.94 -9.53 14.11
C ARG A 897 15.95 -9.83 12.60
N ARG A 898 14.77 -9.69 11.96
CA ARG A 898 14.47 -9.40 10.52
C ARG A 898 13.31 -10.26 10.03
N ARG A 899 12.14 -9.67 9.78
CA ARG A 899 11.34 -9.90 8.56
C ARG A 899 10.05 -9.07 8.58
N TRP A 900 9.95 -8.09 7.69
CA TRP A 900 8.75 -7.86 6.88
C TRP A 900 9.14 -7.06 5.62
N GLN A 901 8.32 -7.15 4.57
CA GLN A 901 8.56 -6.86 3.13
C GLN A 901 9.17 -8.00 2.31
N TYR A 902 8.32 -8.86 1.71
CA TYR A 902 8.51 -9.48 0.39
C TYR A 902 7.18 -10.13 -0.09
N TYR A 903 6.25 -9.33 -0.62
CA TYR A 903 5.08 -9.84 -1.37
C TYR A 903 5.23 -9.53 -2.87
N ARG A 904 6.18 -10.21 -3.54
CA ARG A 904 6.11 -10.44 -5.01
C ARG A 904 7.05 -11.49 -5.62
N PHE A 905 7.79 -12.27 -4.83
CA PHE A 905 8.60 -13.37 -5.36
C PHE A 905 8.56 -14.58 -4.43
N ILE A 906 7.43 -15.30 -4.44
CA ILE A 906 7.38 -16.68 -3.96
C ILE A 906 6.58 -17.50 -4.99
N SER A 907 7.18 -17.70 -6.16
CA SER A 907 7.02 -18.96 -6.86
C SER A 907 8.35 -19.72 -6.70
N SER A 908 8.30 -20.79 -5.91
CA SER A 908 9.24 -21.94 -5.87
C SER A 908 10.09 -22.21 -4.61
N SER A 909 10.24 -21.34 -3.60
CA SER A 909 11.18 -21.70 -2.49
C SER A 909 10.94 -21.12 -1.07
N SER A 910 9.71 -20.80 -0.65
CA SER A 910 9.44 -20.48 0.77
C SER A 910 7.97 -20.73 1.14
N SER A 911 7.65 -21.93 1.59
CA SER A 911 6.27 -22.41 1.82
C SER A 911 5.71 -22.21 3.23
N ASN A 912 6.31 -21.40 4.12
CA ASN A 912 5.94 -21.48 5.54
C ASN A 912 5.07 -20.39 6.19
N ASN A 913 4.81 -19.20 5.64
CA ASN A 913 4.31 -18.10 6.53
C ASN A 913 3.06 -17.29 6.14
N ALA A 914 2.19 -17.71 5.21
CA ALA A 914 0.94 -16.94 4.99
C ALA A 914 -0.21 -17.71 4.30
N SER A 915 -0.40 -19.00 4.55
CA SER A 915 -1.58 -19.69 4.00
C SER A 915 -2.33 -20.51 5.05
N ARG A 916 -3.67 -20.44 5.00
CA ARG A 916 -4.64 -21.29 5.72
C ARG A 916 -4.57 -22.76 5.27
N VAL A 917 -3.42 -23.18 4.75
CA VAL A 917 -3.19 -24.36 3.93
C VAL A 917 -1.92 -25.05 4.44
N PRO A 918 -1.84 -26.40 4.43
CA PRO A 918 -0.70 -27.13 5.00
C PRO A 918 0.66 -26.70 4.43
N ALA A 919 1.74 -26.95 5.18
CA ALA A 919 3.09 -26.47 4.87
C ALA A 919 3.66 -26.95 3.51
N GLU A 920 3.15 -28.06 2.96
CA GLU A 920 3.36 -28.43 1.56
C GLU A 920 2.20 -29.31 1.05
N PRO A 921 1.10 -28.75 0.52
CA PRO A 921 0.07 -29.54 -0.12
C PRO A 921 0.50 -29.71 -1.57
N GLN A 922 0.73 -30.94 -2.00
CA GLN A 922 0.64 -31.22 -3.43
C GLN A 922 -0.77 -30.79 -3.86
N THR A 923 -0.88 -29.71 -4.63
CA THR A 923 -2.16 -29.23 -5.15
C THR A 923 -2.76 -30.31 -6.04
N VAL A 924 -4.09 -30.42 -6.09
CA VAL A 924 -4.77 -31.38 -6.97
C VAL A 924 -4.30 -31.24 -8.43
N SER A 925 -4.07 -30.03 -8.92
CA SER A 925 -3.56 -29.77 -10.28
C SER A 925 -2.19 -30.40 -10.56
N LYS A 926 -1.23 -30.24 -9.62
CA LYS A 926 0.08 -30.92 -9.68
C LYS A 926 -0.04 -32.44 -9.59
N PHE A 927 -0.98 -32.95 -8.81
CA PHE A 927 -1.25 -34.38 -8.70
C PHE A 927 -1.81 -34.97 -10.00
N ILE A 928 -2.84 -34.35 -10.58
CA ILE A 928 -3.46 -34.80 -11.85
C ILE A 928 -2.44 -34.83 -12.98
N LYS A 929 -1.59 -33.80 -13.11
CA LYS A 929 -0.52 -33.75 -14.12
C LYS A 929 0.52 -34.87 -13.95
N ALA A 930 0.85 -35.24 -12.72
CA ALA A 930 1.80 -36.30 -12.42
C ALA A 930 1.22 -37.71 -12.68
N GLU A 931 -0.08 -37.91 -12.44
CA GLU A 931 -0.72 -39.23 -12.45
C GLU A 931 -1.33 -39.63 -13.81
N TYR A 932 -1.91 -38.67 -14.54
CA TYR A 932 -2.53 -38.90 -15.85
C TYR A 932 -1.63 -38.45 -17.02
N GLY A 933 -0.63 -37.60 -16.78
CA GLY A 933 0.27 -37.07 -17.81
C GLY A 933 -0.33 -35.91 -18.62
N HIS A 934 0.44 -35.40 -19.57
CA HIS A 934 0.10 -34.22 -20.38
C HIS A 934 -0.89 -34.48 -21.54
N ASP A 935 -0.90 -35.69 -22.11
CA ASP A 935 -1.71 -36.06 -23.29
C ASP A 935 -3.08 -36.67 -22.94
N HIS A 936 -3.45 -36.67 -21.65
CA HIS A 936 -4.68 -37.33 -21.19
C HIS A 936 -5.88 -36.36 -21.17
N PRO A 937 -7.10 -36.79 -21.58
CA PRO A 937 -8.27 -35.92 -21.66
C PRO A 937 -8.69 -35.33 -20.30
N VAL A 938 -8.48 -36.06 -19.19
CA VAL A 938 -8.72 -35.54 -17.82
C VAL A 938 -7.84 -34.31 -17.55
N THR A 939 -6.56 -34.34 -17.90
CA THR A 939 -5.64 -33.22 -17.69
C THR A 939 -6.06 -31.99 -18.51
N ALA A 940 -6.55 -32.19 -19.74
CA ALA A 940 -7.08 -31.13 -20.58
C ALA A 940 -8.34 -30.47 -19.97
N VAL A 941 -9.27 -31.27 -19.44
CA VAL A 941 -10.47 -30.76 -18.75
C VAL A 941 -10.08 -29.93 -17.52
N PHE A 942 -9.17 -30.41 -16.67
CA PHE A 942 -8.71 -29.63 -15.51
C PHE A 942 -8.00 -28.33 -15.91
N PHE A 943 -7.26 -28.33 -17.02
CA PHE A 943 -6.59 -27.12 -17.51
C PHE A 943 -7.62 -26.08 -17.98
N ILE A 944 -8.68 -26.50 -18.70
CA ILE A 944 -9.78 -25.62 -19.09
C ILE A 944 -10.51 -25.06 -17.84
N HIS A 945 -10.83 -25.90 -16.86
CA HIS A 945 -11.47 -25.46 -15.61
C HIS A 945 -10.60 -24.48 -14.83
N ALA A 946 -9.28 -24.66 -14.82
CA ALA A 946 -8.36 -23.73 -14.19
C ALA A 946 -8.37 -22.34 -14.87
N ILE A 947 -8.50 -22.30 -16.20
CA ILE A 947 -8.65 -21.06 -16.97
C ILE A 947 -10.00 -20.38 -16.67
N VAL A 948 -11.10 -21.14 -16.64
CA VAL A 948 -12.43 -20.61 -16.33
C VAL A 948 -12.50 -20.06 -14.89
N ASN A 949 -11.87 -20.73 -13.94
CA ASN A 949 -11.90 -20.37 -12.52
C ASN A 949 -10.85 -19.34 -12.10
N ASP A 950 -10.05 -18.79 -13.02
CA ASP A 950 -8.97 -17.85 -12.72
C ASP A 950 -8.07 -18.35 -11.57
N ASN A 951 -7.65 -19.62 -11.63
CA ASN A 951 -6.77 -20.20 -10.62
C ASN A 951 -5.30 -20.23 -11.08
N TYR A 952 -4.54 -19.21 -10.67
CA TYR A 952 -3.14 -19.03 -11.07
C TYR A 952 -2.23 -20.21 -10.68
N SER A 953 -2.37 -20.74 -9.47
CA SER A 953 -1.52 -21.84 -8.97
C SER A 953 -1.69 -23.10 -9.80
N ALA A 954 -2.92 -23.37 -10.26
CA ALA A 954 -3.27 -24.50 -11.10
C ALA A 954 -2.73 -24.34 -12.52
N ILE A 955 -2.91 -23.16 -13.13
CA ILE A 955 -2.43 -22.86 -14.49
C ILE A 955 -0.91 -22.94 -14.57
N ASP A 956 -0.19 -22.35 -13.61
CA ASP A 956 1.26 -22.40 -13.52
C ASP A 956 1.76 -23.85 -13.43
N ALA A 957 1.13 -24.67 -12.57
CA ALA A 957 1.47 -26.09 -12.45
C ALA A 957 1.34 -26.88 -13.77
N PHE A 958 0.36 -26.54 -14.62
CA PHE A 958 0.20 -27.18 -15.93
C PHE A 958 1.23 -26.68 -16.96
N LEU A 959 1.62 -25.41 -16.88
CA LEU A 959 2.55 -24.76 -17.81
C LEU A 959 4.04 -24.95 -17.49
N THR A 960 4.41 -25.29 -16.25
CA THR A 960 5.82 -25.51 -15.84
C THR A 960 6.33 -26.91 -16.19
N ASP A 961 7.51 -27.02 -16.79
CA ASP A 961 8.16 -28.33 -17.00
C ASP A 961 8.67 -28.90 -15.67
N THR A 962 8.31 -30.16 -15.39
CA THR A 962 8.81 -30.90 -14.23
C THR A 962 9.63 -32.10 -14.69
N THR A 963 10.56 -32.57 -13.86
CA THR A 963 11.44 -33.71 -14.19
C THR A 963 10.71 -35.00 -14.57
N THR A 964 9.42 -35.11 -14.24
CA THR A 964 8.60 -36.31 -14.41
C THR A 964 7.49 -36.17 -15.45
N SER A 965 7.09 -34.95 -15.83
CA SER A 965 5.99 -34.72 -16.78
C SER A 965 6.20 -33.39 -17.53
N PRO A 966 6.19 -33.39 -18.88
CA PRO A 966 6.31 -32.18 -19.68
C PRO A 966 5.06 -31.31 -19.52
N ALA A 967 5.17 -30.03 -19.85
CA ALA A 967 4.05 -29.11 -19.66
C ALA A 967 2.99 -29.22 -20.76
N VAL A 968 1.72 -29.05 -20.37
CA VAL A 968 0.54 -29.28 -21.22
C VAL A 968 0.56 -28.35 -22.45
N PRO A 969 0.24 -28.84 -23.67
CA PRO A 969 0.17 -28.02 -24.87
C PRO A 969 -0.90 -26.92 -24.78
N ILE A 970 -0.59 -25.76 -25.37
CA ILE A 970 -1.52 -24.62 -25.45
C ILE A 970 -2.27 -24.70 -26.79
N THR A 971 -3.59 -24.47 -26.79
CA THR A 971 -4.45 -24.47 -27.97
C THR A 971 -5.09 -23.10 -28.22
N LEU A 972 -5.56 -22.86 -29.45
CA LEU A 972 -6.35 -21.68 -29.80
C LEU A 972 -7.67 -21.61 -29.01
N LEU A 973 -8.26 -22.77 -28.67
CA LEU A 973 -9.46 -22.86 -27.84
C LEU A 973 -9.30 -22.12 -26.51
N HIS A 974 -8.15 -22.24 -25.84
CA HIS A 974 -7.88 -21.53 -24.58
C HIS A 974 -7.99 -20.01 -24.75
N PHE A 975 -7.46 -19.44 -25.85
CA PHE A 975 -7.57 -18.01 -26.14
C PHE A 975 -9.00 -17.58 -26.45
N ARG A 976 -9.79 -18.43 -27.11
CA ARG A 976 -11.21 -18.15 -27.38
C ARG A 976 -12.07 -18.19 -26.11
N ILE A 977 -11.76 -19.10 -25.18
CA ILE A 977 -12.41 -19.15 -23.85
C ILE A 977 -12.08 -17.88 -23.05
N MET A 978 -10.80 -17.47 -23.03
CA MET A 978 -10.38 -16.23 -22.38
C MET A 978 -11.04 -14.99 -22.99
N ALA A 979 -11.19 -14.94 -24.32
CA ALA A 979 -11.88 -13.86 -25.02
C ALA A 979 -13.38 -13.78 -24.67
N LYS A 980 -14.04 -14.91 -24.42
CA LYS A 980 -15.45 -14.93 -23.99
C LYS A 980 -15.66 -14.51 -22.54
N LEU A 981 -14.71 -14.84 -21.66
CA LEU A 981 -14.80 -14.55 -20.22
C LEU A 981 -14.26 -13.16 -19.85
N ASP A 982 -13.66 -12.43 -20.79
CA ASP A 982 -13.01 -11.12 -20.55
C ASP A 982 -11.93 -11.13 -19.43
N VAL A 983 -11.34 -12.29 -19.14
CA VAL A 983 -10.35 -12.45 -18.06
C VAL A 983 -8.94 -12.06 -18.53
N PRO A 984 -8.24 -11.13 -17.84
CA PRO A 984 -6.94 -10.61 -18.26
C PRO A 984 -5.71 -11.33 -17.65
N SER A 985 -5.88 -12.33 -16.79
CA SER A 985 -4.83 -12.66 -15.81
C SER A 985 -3.65 -13.51 -16.32
N TYR A 986 -3.79 -14.31 -17.39
CA TYR A 986 -2.79 -15.35 -17.76
C TYR A 986 -2.20 -15.27 -19.16
N SER A 987 -2.58 -14.22 -19.88
CA SER A 987 -2.08 -13.89 -21.20
C SER A 987 -0.56 -14.04 -21.27
N TYR A 988 0.19 -13.41 -20.36
CA TYR A 988 1.64 -13.34 -20.46
C TYR A 988 2.34 -14.71 -20.48
N SER A 989 2.00 -15.65 -19.58
CA SER A 989 2.63 -16.98 -19.54
C SER A 989 2.31 -17.81 -20.79
N PHE A 990 1.13 -17.63 -21.39
CA PHE A 990 0.78 -18.26 -22.66
C PHE A 990 1.60 -17.68 -23.82
N TYR A 991 1.71 -16.34 -23.90
CA TYR A 991 2.51 -15.66 -24.93
C TYR A 991 4.01 -15.91 -24.79
N GLU A 992 4.55 -15.95 -23.56
CA GLU A 992 5.94 -16.30 -23.28
C GLU A 992 6.23 -17.72 -23.77
N ARG A 993 5.29 -18.65 -23.60
CA ARG A 993 5.49 -20.03 -24.03
C ARG A 993 5.47 -20.19 -25.55
N ILE A 994 4.62 -19.43 -26.25
CA ILE A 994 4.64 -19.33 -27.72
C ILE A 994 5.96 -18.71 -28.19
N ARG A 995 6.43 -17.64 -27.54
CA ARG A 995 7.63 -16.88 -27.92
C ARG A 995 8.95 -17.61 -27.65
N THR A 996 9.14 -18.11 -26.43
CA THR A 996 10.42 -18.62 -25.93
C THR A 996 10.56 -20.11 -26.20
N PHE A 997 9.48 -20.89 -26.01
CA PHE A 997 9.51 -22.35 -26.10
C PHE A 997 8.96 -22.89 -27.42
N LYS A 998 8.55 -22.03 -28.36
CA LYS A 998 8.07 -22.39 -29.70
C LYS A 998 6.97 -23.45 -29.66
N ALA A 999 5.92 -23.18 -28.88
CA ALA A 999 4.81 -24.10 -28.71
C ALA A 999 4.19 -24.49 -30.07
N PRO A 1000 3.98 -25.79 -30.36
CA PRO A 1000 3.30 -26.24 -31.56
C PRO A 1000 1.88 -25.65 -31.64
N PHE A 1001 1.41 -25.40 -32.86
CA PHE A 1001 0.09 -24.83 -33.09
C PHE A 1001 -0.98 -25.92 -33.11
N TYR A 1002 -1.94 -25.82 -32.18
CA TYR A 1002 -3.12 -26.67 -32.12
C TYR A 1002 -4.40 -25.82 -32.00
N ARG A 1003 -5.45 -26.17 -32.72
CA ARG A 1003 -6.75 -25.49 -32.65
C ARG A 1003 -7.58 -25.97 -31.46
N THR A 1004 -7.59 -27.28 -31.21
CA THR A 1004 -8.34 -27.94 -30.13
C THR A 1004 -7.51 -29.00 -29.43
N GLU A 1005 -7.91 -29.40 -28.23
CA GLU A 1005 -7.24 -30.42 -27.43
C GLU A 1005 -7.21 -31.81 -28.09
N GLN A 1006 -8.15 -32.08 -29.00
CA GLN A 1006 -8.22 -33.36 -29.73
C GLN A 1006 -7.05 -33.55 -30.71
N GLU A 1007 -6.46 -32.47 -31.20
CA GLU A 1007 -5.37 -32.52 -32.20
C GLU A 1007 -4.05 -33.03 -31.61
N TYR A 1008 -3.76 -32.77 -30.33
CA TYR A 1008 -2.58 -33.32 -29.65
C TYR A 1008 -2.87 -34.62 -28.91
N ILE A 1009 -4.12 -34.87 -28.48
CA ILE A 1009 -4.52 -36.15 -27.86
C ILE A 1009 -4.56 -37.28 -28.91
N SER A 1010 -4.87 -36.97 -30.19
CA SER A 1010 -4.98 -37.95 -31.28
C SER A 1010 -4.33 -37.46 -32.60
N PRO A 1011 -3.00 -37.59 -32.75
CA PRO A 1011 -2.25 -37.01 -33.88
C PRO A 1011 -2.54 -37.61 -35.28
N GLY A 1012 -3.50 -38.56 -35.39
CA GLY A 1012 -3.86 -39.24 -36.65
C GLY A 1012 -5.26 -38.94 -37.20
N ALA A 1013 -6.11 -38.19 -36.49
CA ALA A 1013 -7.47 -37.88 -36.94
C ALA A 1013 -7.49 -36.61 -37.81
N LYS A 1014 -7.04 -36.70 -39.07
CA LYS A 1014 -7.32 -35.66 -40.07
C LYS A 1014 -8.84 -35.60 -40.28
N GLN A 1015 -9.52 -34.65 -39.65
CA GLN A 1015 -10.89 -34.31 -40.02
C GLN A 1015 -10.89 -33.73 -41.44
N GLU A 1016 -11.59 -34.41 -42.35
CA GLU A 1016 -11.95 -33.90 -43.68
C GLU A 1016 -12.71 -32.58 -43.51
N VAL A 1017 -12.06 -31.46 -43.80
CA VAL A 1017 -12.74 -30.16 -43.88
C VAL A 1017 -13.55 -30.14 -45.17
N LYS A 1018 -14.86 -30.41 -45.05
CA LYS A 1018 -15.87 -30.00 -46.03
C LYS A 1018 -15.75 -28.49 -46.26
N ALA A 1019 -15.42 -28.10 -47.48
CA ALA A 1019 -15.42 -26.72 -47.92
C ALA A 1019 -16.85 -26.16 -47.91
N GLU A 1020 -17.10 -25.11 -47.14
CA GLU A 1020 -18.28 -24.26 -47.28
C GLU A 1020 -18.05 -23.18 -48.36
N PRO A 1021 -19.12 -22.70 -49.03
CA PRO A 1021 -19.03 -22.25 -50.42
C PRO A 1021 -18.63 -20.77 -50.57
N LYS A 1022 -17.84 -20.50 -51.63
CA LYS A 1022 -17.57 -19.14 -52.12
C LYS A 1022 -18.86 -18.52 -52.66
N GLN A 1023 -19.26 -17.37 -52.12
CA GLN A 1023 -20.31 -16.55 -52.71
C GLN A 1023 -19.82 -15.84 -53.99
N ILE A 1024 -20.71 -15.84 -54.97
CA ILE A 1024 -20.56 -15.55 -56.39
C ILE A 1024 -20.56 -14.02 -56.62
N LYS A 1025 -19.57 -13.50 -57.37
CA LYS A 1025 -19.61 -12.16 -57.96
C LYS A 1025 -20.29 -12.24 -59.33
N LEU A 1026 -21.32 -11.42 -59.54
CA LEU A 1026 -21.95 -11.20 -60.86
C LEU A 1026 -21.55 -9.82 -61.41
N GLU A 1027 -21.28 -9.77 -62.71
CA GLU A 1027 -20.69 -8.68 -63.49
C GLU A 1027 -21.67 -7.54 -63.85
N SER A 1028 -21.12 -6.37 -64.24
CA SER A 1028 -21.81 -5.41 -65.14
C SER A 1028 -20.81 -4.80 -66.16
N PRO A 1029 -21.20 -4.54 -67.43
CA PRO A 1029 -20.33 -4.00 -68.48
C PRO A 1029 -20.80 -2.56 -68.94
N PRO A 1030 -20.30 -1.91 -70.03
CA PRO A 1030 -19.45 -0.71 -69.93
C PRO A 1030 -19.85 0.55 -70.77
N HIS A 1031 -19.10 1.64 -70.58
CA HIS A 1031 -18.78 2.79 -71.49
C HIS A 1031 -19.79 3.90 -71.84
N GLY A 1032 -19.29 5.17 -71.90
CA GLY A 1032 -20.01 6.26 -72.58
C GLY A 1032 -19.47 7.71 -72.49
N ARG A 1033 -18.29 7.98 -73.09
CA ARG A 1033 -17.73 9.29 -73.53
C ARG A 1033 -18.70 10.47 -73.83
N LYS A 1034 -18.41 11.71 -73.35
CA LYS A 1034 -17.91 12.92 -74.10
C LYS A 1034 -18.36 14.30 -73.53
N ARG A 1035 -17.38 15.23 -73.56
CA ARG A 1035 -17.37 16.73 -73.54
C ARG A 1035 -18.57 17.41 -74.26
N ALA A 1036 -18.93 18.69 -74.05
CA ALA A 1036 -18.06 19.88 -74.02
C ALA A 1036 -18.68 21.20 -73.48
N ARG A 1037 -17.79 22.01 -72.88
CA ARG A 1037 -17.53 23.48 -73.03
C ARG A 1037 -18.66 24.54 -72.95
N ARG A 1038 -18.40 25.48 -72.01
CA ARG A 1038 -18.43 26.97 -72.10
C ARG A 1038 -19.83 27.61 -72.25
N SER A 1039 -20.20 28.73 -71.63
CA SER A 1039 -19.42 29.86 -71.09
C SER A 1039 -20.31 30.77 -70.22
N ALA A 1040 -19.62 31.51 -69.34
CA ALA A 1040 -19.82 32.93 -69.03
C ALA A 1040 -20.76 33.37 -67.89
N THR A 1041 -20.08 34.06 -66.96
CA THR A 1041 -20.40 35.35 -66.32
C THR A 1041 -21.28 35.38 -65.05
N SER A 1042 -20.55 35.49 -63.92
CA SER A 1042 -20.64 36.55 -62.88
C SER A 1042 -22.03 36.86 -62.31
N ILE A 1043 -22.25 36.78 -61.00
CA ILE A 1043 -21.72 37.71 -59.98
C ILE A 1043 -21.87 37.06 -58.58
N HIS A 1044 -20.85 37.28 -57.73
CA HIS A 1044 -20.75 36.90 -56.31
C HIS A 1044 -21.98 37.35 -55.48
N SER A 1045 -22.37 36.69 -54.40
CA SER A 1045 -21.56 36.44 -53.20
C SER A 1045 -22.31 35.51 -52.24
N TYR A 1046 -21.53 34.70 -51.54
CA TYR A 1046 -22.00 33.63 -50.66
C TYR A 1046 -22.59 34.15 -49.35
N THR A 1047 -23.84 33.75 -49.09
CA THR A 1047 -24.34 33.36 -47.77
C THR A 1047 -25.16 32.09 -48.00
N LEU A 1048 -25.18 31.17 -47.02
CA LEU A 1048 -25.81 29.82 -46.98
C LEU A 1048 -24.77 28.66 -47.04
N PRO A 1049 -25.15 27.43 -46.67
CA PRO A 1049 -25.82 27.02 -45.42
C PRO A 1049 -25.35 25.63 -44.92
N ASP A 1050 -25.82 25.30 -43.72
CA ASP A 1050 -26.24 24.00 -43.17
C ASP A 1050 -26.03 22.66 -43.90
N SER A 1051 -25.73 21.69 -43.02
CA SER A 1051 -26.29 20.32 -42.93
C SER A 1051 -25.67 19.20 -43.78
N ASP A 1052 -25.08 18.23 -43.04
CA ASP A 1052 -25.39 16.78 -43.01
C ASP A 1052 -26.13 16.21 -44.23
N ASP A 1053 -25.71 15.15 -44.91
CA ASP A 1053 -25.03 13.93 -44.45
C ASP A 1053 -24.22 13.26 -45.58
N GLU A 1054 -23.24 12.45 -45.16
CA GLU A 1054 -22.77 11.20 -45.77
C GLU A 1054 -22.44 11.15 -47.28
N ALA A 1055 -21.14 11.08 -47.61
CA ALA A 1055 -20.52 9.88 -48.20
C ALA A 1055 -19.14 10.16 -48.81
N LEU A 1056 -18.21 9.24 -48.52
CA LEU A 1056 -17.05 8.83 -49.34
C LEU A 1056 -15.94 9.85 -49.63
N PHE A 1057 -14.81 9.71 -48.91
CA PHE A 1057 -13.51 9.51 -49.54
C PHE A 1057 -12.58 8.76 -48.57
N ASN A 1058 -12.51 7.43 -48.74
CA ASN A 1058 -11.31 6.66 -48.43
C ASN A 1058 -10.27 7.06 -49.49
N SER A 1059 -9.26 7.83 -49.09
CA SER A 1059 -8.12 8.18 -49.93
C SER A 1059 -6.84 8.06 -49.12
N ASP A 1060 -6.48 6.82 -48.78
CA ASP A 1060 -5.13 6.47 -48.31
C ASP A 1060 -4.35 5.68 -49.38
N ASP A 1061 -4.81 5.70 -50.65
CA ASP A 1061 -4.13 5.12 -51.83
C ASP A 1061 -3.34 6.16 -52.67
N LEU A 1062 -3.02 7.35 -52.12
CA LEU A 1062 -2.35 8.41 -52.90
C LEU A 1062 -1.18 9.11 -52.18
N ASN A 1063 -0.24 8.35 -51.61
CA ASN A 1063 1.05 8.92 -51.19
C ASN A 1063 2.31 8.25 -51.74
N ASP A 1064 2.18 7.22 -52.59
CA ASP A 1064 3.34 6.59 -53.25
C ASP A 1064 3.74 7.28 -54.57
N GLU A 1065 3.02 8.32 -55.02
CA GLU A 1065 3.20 8.87 -56.38
C GLU A 1065 3.71 10.33 -56.46
N PHE A 1066 4.36 10.86 -55.41
CA PHE A 1066 4.87 12.26 -55.45
C PHE A 1066 6.34 12.49 -55.04
N TYR A 1067 7.14 11.44 -54.81
CA TYR A 1067 8.60 11.58 -54.58
C TYR A 1067 9.50 10.86 -55.59
N GLU A 1068 8.96 10.43 -56.74
CA GLU A 1068 9.74 9.90 -57.88
C GLU A 1068 9.80 10.89 -59.08
N TYR A 1069 10.11 12.17 -58.84
CA TYR A 1069 10.42 13.10 -59.95
C TYR A 1069 11.66 13.99 -59.75
N ARG A 1070 12.69 13.49 -59.07
CA ARG A 1070 14.01 14.14 -59.15
C ARG A 1070 15.19 13.23 -58.84
N LEU A 1071 15.49 12.30 -59.76
CA LEU A 1071 16.84 11.92 -60.22
C LEU A 1071 16.68 10.65 -61.09
N GLY A 1072 16.46 10.84 -62.38
CA GLY A 1072 16.24 9.74 -63.32
C GLY A 1072 17.48 8.89 -63.50
N LEU A 1073 17.32 7.57 -63.39
CA LEU A 1073 18.14 6.55 -64.06
C LEU A 1073 17.37 5.22 -64.07
N LYS A 1074 16.84 4.87 -65.25
CA LYS A 1074 16.12 3.63 -65.53
C LYS A 1074 17.00 2.40 -65.33
N ARG A 1075 16.52 1.37 -64.63
CA ARG A 1075 17.03 -0.01 -64.78
C ARG A 1075 15.89 -1.05 -64.74
N ASN A 1076 15.74 -1.76 -65.86
CA ASN A 1076 14.87 -2.93 -66.02
C ASN A 1076 15.22 -4.04 -65.01
N LYS A 1077 14.22 -4.63 -64.33
CA LYS A 1077 14.39 -5.92 -63.63
C LYS A 1077 13.42 -6.97 -64.17
N LYS A 1078 14.04 -8.07 -64.61
CA LYS A 1078 13.42 -9.35 -64.98
C LYS A 1078 12.78 -10.00 -63.74
N THR A 1079 11.64 -10.63 -63.94
CA THR A 1079 10.89 -11.43 -62.98
C THR A 1079 11.67 -12.66 -62.51
N VAL A 1080 11.94 -12.74 -61.20
CA VAL A 1080 12.37 -13.98 -60.52
C VAL A 1080 11.16 -14.53 -59.77
N LYS A 1081 10.75 -15.77 -60.08
CA LYS A 1081 9.72 -16.50 -59.32
C LYS A 1081 10.25 -16.78 -57.91
N VAL A 1082 9.64 -16.19 -56.89
CA VAL A 1082 9.91 -16.45 -55.47
C VAL A 1082 9.17 -17.73 -55.07
N VAL A 1083 9.89 -18.69 -54.50
CA VAL A 1083 9.36 -19.91 -53.88
C VAL A 1083 8.68 -19.53 -52.56
N GLU A 1084 7.43 -19.96 -52.34
CA GLU A 1084 6.70 -19.69 -51.08
C GLU A 1084 7.44 -20.29 -49.87
N PRO A 1085 7.72 -19.53 -48.79
CA PRO A 1085 8.36 -20.07 -47.60
C PRO A 1085 7.39 -20.93 -46.79
N VAL A 1086 7.87 -22.08 -46.29
CA VAL A 1086 7.15 -22.98 -45.38
C VAL A 1086 6.67 -22.19 -44.15
N LYS A 1087 5.34 -22.15 -43.90
CA LYS A 1087 4.73 -21.49 -42.73
C LYS A 1087 5.27 -22.11 -41.44
N THR A 1088 5.89 -21.29 -40.58
CA THR A 1088 6.34 -21.71 -39.24
C THR A 1088 5.17 -21.78 -38.26
N ASP A 1089 5.28 -22.57 -37.19
CA ASP A 1089 4.22 -22.64 -36.15
C ASP A 1089 3.98 -21.27 -35.49
N LEU A 1090 5.03 -20.46 -35.33
CA LEU A 1090 4.93 -19.07 -34.86
C LEU A 1090 4.10 -18.20 -35.81
N HIS A 1091 4.25 -18.39 -37.12
CA HIS A 1091 3.45 -17.70 -38.13
C HIS A 1091 1.97 -18.09 -38.04
N GLN A 1092 1.68 -19.38 -37.83
CA GLN A 1092 0.30 -19.87 -37.64
C GLN A 1092 -0.34 -19.29 -36.37
N TRP A 1093 0.41 -19.16 -35.27
CA TRP A 1093 -0.03 -18.47 -34.06
C TRP A 1093 -0.35 -16.98 -34.31
N ILE A 1094 0.51 -16.26 -35.05
CA ILE A 1094 0.31 -14.83 -35.35
C ILE A 1094 -0.91 -14.63 -36.26
N GLU A 1095 -1.12 -15.51 -37.24
CA GLU A 1095 -2.29 -15.49 -38.14
C GLU A 1095 -3.58 -15.69 -37.35
N ALA A 1096 -3.67 -16.76 -36.54
CA ALA A 1096 -4.87 -17.08 -35.76
C ALA A 1096 -5.19 -16.07 -34.64
N LEU A 1097 -4.17 -15.58 -33.92
CA LEU A 1097 -4.36 -14.53 -32.90
C LEU A 1097 -4.68 -13.17 -33.53
N GLY A 1098 -4.20 -12.92 -34.75
CA GLY A 1098 -4.52 -11.71 -35.52
C GLY A 1098 -5.96 -11.68 -36.02
N GLU A 1099 -6.54 -12.84 -36.33
CA GLU A 1099 -7.98 -12.95 -36.61
C GLU A 1099 -8.81 -12.67 -35.36
N LEU A 1100 -8.43 -13.25 -34.21
CA LEU A 1100 -9.10 -12.99 -32.93
C LEU A 1100 -9.02 -11.50 -32.51
N GLU A 1101 -7.89 -10.83 -32.77
CA GLU A 1101 -7.74 -9.39 -32.52
C GLU A 1101 -8.73 -8.56 -33.37
N LYS A 1102 -8.93 -8.93 -34.63
CA LYS A 1102 -9.89 -8.26 -35.52
C LYS A 1102 -11.33 -8.46 -35.06
N GLU A 1103 -11.67 -9.66 -34.58
CA GLU A 1103 -12.99 -9.96 -34.01
C GLU A 1103 -13.28 -9.10 -32.77
N GLU A 1104 -12.34 -9.05 -31.81
CA GLU A 1104 -12.48 -8.22 -30.60
C GLU A 1104 -12.49 -6.71 -30.92
N GLN A 1105 -11.71 -6.29 -31.92
CA GLN A 1105 -11.77 -4.91 -32.40
C GLN A 1105 -13.14 -4.57 -33.01
N ARG A 1106 -13.78 -5.51 -33.72
CA ARG A 1106 -15.14 -5.33 -34.27
C ARG A 1106 -16.16 -5.20 -33.13
N LYS A 1107 -16.12 -6.10 -32.14
CA LYS A 1107 -16.98 -6.04 -30.95
C LYS A 1107 -16.84 -4.72 -30.19
N TYR A 1108 -15.61 -4.26 -29.96
CA TYR A 1108 -15.36 -2.97 -29.30
C TYR A 1108 -15.93 -1.78 -30.09
N LYS A 1109 -15.81 -1.79 -31.43
CA LYS A 1109 -16.37 -0.74 -32.29
C LYS A 1109 -17.90 -0.74 -32.24
N GLU A 1110 -18.53 -1.92 -32.26
CA GLU A 1110 -19.99 -2.08 -32.14
C GLU A 1110 -20.50 -1.60 -30.78
N MET A 1111 -19.88 -2.04 -29.68
CA MET A 1111 -20.21 -1.60 -28.32
C MET A 1111 -20.06 -0.09 -28.16
N ARG A 1112 -18.98 0.49 -28.69
CA ARG A 1112 -18.78 1.94 -28.68
C ARG A 1112 -19.86 2.67 -29.48
N LYS A 1113 -20.28 2.14 -30.63
CA LYS A 1113 -21.36 2.71 -31.43
C LYS A 1113 -22.69 2.69 -30.67
N GLN A 1114 -23.05 1.54 -30.09
CA GLN A 1114 -24.27 1.38 -29.29
C GLN A 1114 -24.31 2.33 -28.09
N ARG A 1115 -23.22 2.48 -27.33
CA ARG A 1115 -23.17 3.38 -26.17
C ARG A 1115 -23.28 4.86 -26.57
N VAL A 1116 -22.70 5.23 -27.71
CA VAL A 1116 -22.85 6.58 -28.28
C VAL A 1116 -24.29 6.83 -28.76
N GLU A 1117 -24.94 5.84 -29.35
CA GLU A 1117 -26.36 5.92 -29.76
C GLU A 1117 -27.30 6.01 -28.55
N GLN A 1118 -27.05 5.24 -27.47
CA GLN A 1118 -27.82 5.31 -26.22
C GLN A 1118 -27.71 6.67 -25.53
N GLU A 1119 -26.53 7.25 -25.46
CA GLU A 1119 -26.32 8.55 -24.81
C GLU A 1119 -26.82 9.73 -25.66
N ARG A 1120 -26.76 9.59 -27.00
CA ARG A 1120 -27.46 10.51 -27.92
C ARG A 1120 -28.97 10.46 -27.72
N ALA A 1121 -29.53 9.26 -27.53
CA ALA A 1121 -30.95 9.10 -27.19
C ALA A 1121 -31.29 9.67 -25.80
N ALA A 1122 -30.33 9.70 -24.86
CA ALA A 1122 -30.46 10.29 -23.53
C ALA A 1122 -30.20 11.82 -23.46
N GLY A 1123 -29.90 12.48 -24.59
CA GLY A 1123 -29.70 13.93 -24.66
C GLY A 1123 -28.33 14.45 -24.19
N ASN A 1124 -27.35 13.56 -23.95
CA ASN A 1124 -26.01 13.91 -23.48
C ASN A 1124 -25.00 13.97 -24.64
N ASP A 1125 -24.63 15.16 -25.11
CA ASP A 1125 -23.70 15.33 -26.24
C ASP A 1125 -22.21 15.40 -25.83
N ARG A 1126 -21.84 14.69 -24.75
CA ARG A 1126 -20.45 14.65 -24.23
C ARG A 1126 -19.65 13.54 -24.92
N LYS A 1127 -18.34 13.77 -25.14
CA LYS A 1127 -17.41 12.76 -25.68
C LYS A 1127 -17.24 11.61 -24.68
N ILE A 1128 -17.94 10.50 -24.90
CA ILE A 1128 -17.86 9.30 -24.07
C ILE A 1128 -16.60 8.49 -24.41
N ARG A 1129 -15.82 8.15 -23.39
CA ARG A 1129 -14.67 7.26 -23.51
C ARG A 1129 -15.10 5.85 -23.12
N VAL A 1130 -15.24 4.96 -24.11
CA VAL A 1130 -15.48 3.54 -23.86
C VAL A 1130 -14.13 2.84 -23.65
N PRO A 1131 -13.84 2.28 -22.46
CA PRO A 1131 -12.60 1.54 -22.23
C PRO A 1131 -12.56 0.28 -23.10
N LYS A 1132 -11.37 -0.09 -23.58
CA LYS A 1132 -11.15 -1.38 -24.26
C LYS A 1132 -11.16 -2.50 -23.22
N ASN A 1133 -11.78 -3.65 -23.55
CA ASN A 1133 -11.69 -4.88 -22.76
C ASN A 1133 -10.22 -5.21 -22.45
N ASP A 1134 -9.96 -5.69 -21.24
CA ASP A 1134 -8.59 -5.91 -20.78
C ASP A 1134 -7.91 -7.06 -21.55
N PHE A 1135 -8.66 -8.10 -21.94
CA PHE A 1135 -8.19 -9.14 -22.87
C PHE A 1135 -7.75 -8.55 -24.21
N TYR A 1136 -8.59 -7.72 -24.84
CA TYR A 1136 -8.27 -7.06 -26.11
C TYR A 1136 -7.02 -6.17 -26.00
N ARG A 1137 -6.86 -5.44 -24.88
CA ARG A 1137 -5.68 -4.60 -24.64
C ARG A 1137 -4.38 -5.41 -24.56
N GLN A 1138 -4.41 -6.55 -23.87
CA GLN A 1138 -3.25 -7.42 -23.75
C GLN A 1138 -2.93 -8.17 -25.04
N LEU A 1139 -3.95 -8.67 -25.75
CA LEU A 1139 -3.80 -9.30 -27.06
C LEU A 1139 -3.08 -8.37 -28.03
N THR A 1140 -3.50 -7.10 -28.15
CA THR A 1140 -2.83 -6.11 -29.01
C THR A 1140 -1.37 -5.86 -28.61
N SER A 1141 -1.06 -5.82 -27.31
CA SER A 1141 0.32 -5.62 -26.84
C SER A 1141 1.21 -6.82 -27.16
N ASN A 1142 0.76 -8.03 -26.81
CA ASN A 1142 1.57 -9.24 -26.93
C ASN A 1142 1.75 -9.70 -28.38
N LEU A 1143 0.77 -9.42 -29.25
CA LEU A 1143 0.85 -9.75 -30.68
C LEU A 1143 1.92 -8.89 -31.39
N ARG A 1144 2.13 -7.64 -30.95
CA ARG A 1144 3.25 -6.80 -31.42
C ARG A 1144 4.59 -7.47 -31.14
N ASP A 1145 4.76 -8.03 -29.95
CA ASP A 1145 5.99 -8.70 -29.52
C ASP A 1145 6.22 -10.01 -30.29
N LEU A 1146 5.17 -10.78 -30.57
CA LEU A 1146 5.26 -11.99 -31.40
C LEU A 1146 5.67 -11.66 -32.85
N ARG A 1147 5.10 -10.61 -33.45
CA ARG A 1147 5.50 -10.13 -34.80
C ARG A 1147 6.94 -9.60 -34.84
N GLU A 1148 7.45 -9.08 -33.72
CA GLU A 1148 8.86 -8.69 -33.62
C GLU A 1148 9.78 -9.91 -33.53
N ALA A 1149 9.41 -10.93 -32.75
CA ALA A 1149 10.15 -12.19 -32.68
C ALA A 1149 10.22 -12.89 -34.04
N GLU A 1150 9.12 -12.94 -34.81
CA GLU A 1150 9.09 -13.51 -36.15
C GLU A 1150 10.00 -12.76 -37.15
N ARG A 1151 10.02 -11.42 -37.09
CA ARG A 1151 10.91 -10.59 -37.93
C ARG A 1151 12.39 -10.86 -37.62
N LEU A 1152 12.74 -11.03 -36.35
CA LEU A 1152 14.10 -11.39 -35.95
C LEU A 1152 14.50 -12.79 -36.44
N GLU A 1153 13.60 -13.77 -36.37
CA GLU A 1153 13.85 -15.11 -36.90
C GLU A 1153 13.98 -15.13 -38.42
N SER A 1154 13.15 -14.35 -39.12
CA SER A 1154 13.20 -14.24 -40.57
C SER A 1154 14.52 -13.63 -41.03
N ARG A 1155 15.03 -12.64 -40.30
CA ARG A 1155 16.34 -12.02 -40.54
C ARG A 1155 17.51 -12.98 -40.28
N ALA A 1156 17.38 -13.90 -39.32
CA ALA A 1156 18.39 -14.91 -39.03
C ALA A 1156 18.45 -16.06 -40.06
N ARG A 1157 17.40 -16.27 -40.86
CA ARG A 1157 17.34 -17.34 -41.89
C ARG A 1157 17.92 -16.94 -43.25
N VAL A 1158 18.30 -15.66 -43.46
CA VAL A 1158 18.89 -15.19 -44.71
C VAL A 1158 20.40 -15.47 -44.71
N PRO A 1159 20.97 -16.21 -45.69
CA PRO A 1159 22.40 -16.54 -45.73
C PRO A 1159 23.29 -15.30 -45.99
N GLU A 1160 24.44 -15.24 -45.32
CA GLU A 1160 25.42 -14.13 -45.32
C GLU A 1160 25.98 -13.72 -46.71
N GLN A 1161 25.83 -14.54 -47.74
CA GLN A 1161 26.46 -14.33 -49.06
C GLN A 1161 25.68 -13.43 -50.04
N ALA A 1162 24.54 -12.84 -49.62
CA ALA A 1162 23.76 -11.93 -50.46
C ALA A 1162 23.88 -10.44 -50.06
N MET A 1163 24.79 -10.07 -49.15
CA MET A 1163 24.87 -8.71 -48.62
C MET A 1163 25.83 -7.73 -49.34
N ASP A 1164 26.61 -8.16 -50.33
CA ASP A 1164 27.69 -7.32 -50.87
C ASP A 1164 27.36 -6.50 -52.13
N VAL A 1165 26.10 -6.43 -52.59
CA VAL A 1165 25.74 -5.60 -53.77
C VAL A 1165 24.41 -4.87 -53.60
N VAL A 1166 24.22 -4.13 -52.51
CA VAL A 1166 23.42 -2.89 -52.50
C VAL A 1166 24.04 -1.96 -51.46
N GLY A 1167 24.99 -1.13 -51.90
CA GLY A 1167 25.53 -0.05 -51.09
C GLY A 1167 24.55 1.13 -51.07
N SER A 1168 24.39 1.73 -49.87
CA SER A 1168 23.94 3.11 -49.66
C SER A 1168 22.48 3.42 -50.04
N ASP A 1169 21.53 3.06 -49.16
CA ASP A 1169 20.24 3.78 -48.97
C ASP A 1169 19.58 3.30 -47.65
N ALA A 1170 20.23 3.58 -46.51
CA ALA A 1170 19.70 3.20 -45.19
C ALA A 1170 19.93 4.29 -44.12
N ASP A 1171 19.82 5.56 -44.52
CA ASP A 1171 19.84 6.73 -43.61
C ASP A 1171 18.54 7.56 -43.63
N ASP A 1172 17.47 7.12 -44.31
CA ASP A 1172 16.19 7.85 -44.38
C ASP A 1172 14.98 6.97 -44.01
N GLU A 1173 14.84 6.53 -42.75
CA GLU A 1173 13.53 6.21 -42.16
C GLU A 1173 13.52 6.55 -40.66
N ASP A 1174 13.79 7.81 -40.35
CA ASP A 1174 13.57 8.39 -39.03
C ASP A 1174 12.69 9.65 -39.17
N TYR A 1175 11.61 9.58 -39.98
CA TYR A 1175 10.73 10.75 -40.18
C TYR A 1175 9.29 10.45 -40.64
N LEU A 1176 8.51 9.63 -39.91
CA LEU A 1176 7.03 9.71 -39.96
C LEU A 1176 6.39 9.54 -38.57
N GLN A 1177 6.68 10.48 -37.67
CA GLN A 1177 5.71 10.92 -36.66
C GLN A 1177 5.35 12.38 -36.95
N THR A 1178 4.58 12.60 -38.01
CA THR A 1178 3.87 13.87 -38.23
C THR A 1178 2.77 14.03 -37.19
N ARG A 1179 3.11 14.72 -36.09
CA ARG A 1179 2.12 15.48 -35.32
C ARG A 1179 1.49 16.53 -36.24
N PRO A 1180 0.17 16.76 -36.21
CA PRO A 1180 -0.43 17.83 -37.00
C PRO A 1180 0.05 19.18 -36.47
N PRO A 1181 0.33 20.17 -37.35
CA PRO A 1181 0.75 21.49 -36.93
C PRO A 1181 -0.42 22.24 -36.27
N ARG A 1182 -0.18 22.76 -35.07
CA ARG A 1182 -1.00 23.80 -34.43
C ARG A 1182 -1.14 24.99 -35.40
N LYS A 1183 -2.37 25.24 -35.88
CA LYS A 1183 -2.75 26.49 -36.55
C LYS A 1183 -2.32 27.69 -35.69
N LYS A 1184 -1.28 28.41 -36.11
CA LYS A 1184 -1.03 29.79 -35.67
C LYS A 1184 -2.13 30.65 -36.28
N ARG A 1185 -2.99 31.22 -35.44
CA ARG A 1185 -3.91 32.31 -35.80
C ARG A 1185 -3.09 33.46 -36.39
N LYS A 1186 -3.37 33.82 -37.65
CA LYS A 1186 -2.96 35.09 -38.24
C LYS A 1186 -3.67 36.21 -37.47
N ALA A 1187 -2.89 37.18 -37.02
CA ALA A 1187 -3.41 38.51 -36.69
C ALA A 1187 -3.62 39.27 -37.99
N THR A 1188 -4.84 39.73 -38.24
CA THR A 1188 -5.17 40.79 -39.19
C THR A 1188 -6.24 41.68 -38.53
N SER A 1189 -5.81 42.90 -38.23
CA SER A 1189 -6.54 44.19 -38.19
C SER A 1189 -8.07 44.22 -38.06
N LEU A 1190 -8.52 45.05 -37.09
CA LEU A 1190 -9.81 45.76 -36.95
C LEU A 1190 -10.33 46.36 -38.27
N PRO A 1191 -11.65 46.63 -38.40
CA PRO A 1191 -12.37 47.67 -37.64
C PRO A 1191 -13.15 47.17 -36.43
#